data_AF-A0A495ZPM9-F1
#
_entry.id   AF-A0A495ZPM9-F1
#
_cell.length_a   1.000
_cell.length_b   1.000
_cell.length_c   1.000
_cell.angle_alpha   90.00
_cell.angle_beta   90.00
_cell.angle_gamma   90.00
#
_symmetry.space_group_name_H-M   'P 1'
#
loop_
_entity.id
_entity.type
_entity.pdbx_description
1 polymer ?
#
loop_
_entity_poly.entity_id
_entity_poly.type
_entity_poly.pdbx_seq_one_letter_code
_entity_poly.pdbx_strand_id
1 'polypeptide(L)'
;MPKLNLKPNYKAIRDYYATLQQYDQHNATHEGAVSNPFAFLLDTCAKQRNATLIPQYGMHTPKGNRIVIDGVVLDEYGLPFAYWEAKDIDDDLVKAVQAKRDAGYPLDNILFQTPQRAILYQNGQAALDVDITEPARLIAALQYLFSYVPPALDNWQTAVSDFREYVPDLASALKALIDQRHETDSAFKEAFTDFYEICRTSINPELSRDAVEEMLIQHILTERIFRTVFNRSDFTLRNIIAREIENVSYILMRHEVSRDVFLEPLDRFYVAIEQAATLCKDFSQKQHFLNTFYEKFFQGFSEDVADTHGIVYTPQPIVDFMVKSVGHILETEFDRSLSDTGVHIIDPFVGTGNFIVRLMQDIQGTALEEKYRHELHCNEVMLLPYYIASLNIEQEYFQRTGAYLPFEGIALADTFELLEQQQEELFTRENTERVERQKAADMFVVIGNPPYNAGQVNENDNNKNRKYRIMDKLIRDTWAADSKARNKNALYDPYIKAILWALERIGKEGVVAFVTNNGFLDGMAFDGMRKHLAAACDRIYTLDLGGNARKRLKVSEANVFGIRVGVSINLFIKTNQDRSATSRILYYQTNELWNRKQKFDFLNEHQHIGNIAWQTIHPDKQYTWLTEGLHAEFETFIPLGTKKAKMDKGAATNVIFKTYSSGVKTNRDAWVYNFNPNALTKNVQRLIGTYNADVDRWKRREDTKEINVDEFVVYDEKKISWSRDLKVKLKRGIIAEYAEHKMRTSFYRPFTKSNLCFDRTMNDVVYLFPSIFPTLETETENQVIWLKVGREWSMFALMTNKISDILPQGGSQCFPFYTYDEDGTNRRENITDWALSEFRNHYNDDTLTKWDIFYYTYALLHHPVYREKYEMNLKRDLPHIPFTEDFWGFAKAGAVLAELHVNYESVPKYDKLRKVETPSMQVNWDVEKMKLSKDKTQLKYNDFLTLDGIPAEVYGYKLGTRSALEWVVDQYRVKVDKRSGIKNDPNREDEPRYIVDLIGRVITISLKTVEIIESLPKL
;
A
#
# COMPACT_ATOMS: atom_id res chain seq x y z
N MET A 1 -15.07 27.63 1.51
CA MET A 1 -15.77 26.33 1.54
C MET A 1 -16.84 26.23 0.45
N PRO A 2 -17.08 25.05 -0.15
CA PRO A 2 -18.14 24.86 -1.15
C PRO A 2 -19.54 24.95 -0.53
N LYS A 3 -20.48 25.62 -1.20
CA LYS A 3 -21.89 25.70 -0.78
C LYS A 3 -22.56 24.33 -0.93
N LEU A 4 -23.48 23.97 -0.03
CA LEU A 4 -24.34 22.79 -0.20
C LEU A 4 -25.08 22.91 -1.54
N ASN A 5 -25.03 21.86 -2.37
CA ASN A 5 -25.69 21.84 -3.67
C ASN A 5 -27.11 21.27 -3.52
N LEU A 6 -27.97 22.04 -2.84
CA LEU A 6 -29.37 21.69 -2.62
C LEU A 6 -30.28 22.57 -3.50
N LYS A 7 -31.27 21.94 -4.11
CA LYS A 7 -32.37 22.59 -4.85
C LYS A 7 -33.71 22.05 -4.33
N PRO A 8 -34.82 22.81 -4.42
CA PRO A 8 -36.14 22.34 -3.97
C PRO A 8 -36.58 21.00 -4.58
N ASN A 9 -36.14 20.70 -5.80
CA ASN A 9 -36.44 19.45 -6.50
C ASN A 9 -35.40 18.33 -6.27
N TYR A 10 -34.42 18.53 -5.38
CA TYR A 10 -33.41 17.54 -5.06
C TYR A 10 -34.04 16.32 -4.39
N LYS A 11 -33.57 15.12 -4.73
CA LYS A 11 -34.21 13.87 -4.31
C LYS A 11 -34.39 13.79 -2.79
N ALA A 12 -33.35 14.08 -2.00
CA ALA A 12 -33.41 14.01 -0.55
C ALA A 12 -34.44 14.97 0.08
N ILE A 13 -34.65 16.15 -0.50
CA ILE A 13 -35.65 17.12 -0.03
C ILE A 13 -37.07 16.61 -0.33
N ARG A 14 -37.29 16.07 -1.53
CA ARG A 14 -38.60 15.49 -1.90
C ARG A 14 -38.93 14.26 -1.06
N ASP A 15 -37.95 13.38 -0.85
CA ASP A 15 -38.11 12.16 -0.08
C ASP A 15 -38.46 12.50 1.38
N TYR A 16 -37.84 13.54 1.96
CA TYR A 16 -38.16 14.03 3.31
C TYR A 16 -39.64 14.42 3.45
N TYR A 17 -40.15 15.33 2.60
CA TYR A 17 -41.55 15.77 2.69
C TYR A 17 -42.55 14.66 2.32
N ALA A 18 -42.21 13.80 1.35
CA ALA A 18 -43.05 12.66 1.00
C ALA A 18 -43.18 11.67 2.17
N THR A 19 -42.09 11.44 2.90
CA THR A 19 -42.09 10.55 4.08
C THR A 19 -42.90 11.17 5.22
N LEU A 20 -42.77 12.46 5.48
CA LEU A 20 -43.61 13.14 6.49
C LEU A 20 -45.10 13.07 6.16
N GLN A 21 -45.46 13.24 4.88
CA GLN A 21 -46.86 13.12 4.44
C GLN A 21 -47.40 11.70 4.61
N GLN A 22 -46.58 10.67 4.39
CA GLN A 22 -46.96 9.28 4.65
C GLN A 22 -47.14 9.01 6.14
N TYR A 23 -46.28 9.56 7.01
CA TYR A 23 -46.40 9.38 8.46
C TYR A 23 -47.64 10.05 9.03
N ASP A 24 -47.99 11.24 8.52
CA ASP A 24 -49.24 11.94 8.87
C ASP A 24 -50.48 11.10 8.52
N GLN A 25 -50.50 10.45 7.35
CA GLN A 25 -51.59 9.53 6.95
C GLN A 25 -51.74 8.30 7.88
N HIS A 26 -50.72 7.97 8.65
CA HIS A 26 -50.68 6.84 9.57
C HIS A 26 -50.65 7.25 11.05
N ASN A 27 -50.87 8.53 11.39
CA ASN A 27 -50.76 9.10 12.75
C ASN A 27 -49.41 8.83 13.45
N ALA A 28 -48.33 8.67 12.68
CA ALA A 28 -46.98 8.44 13.20
C ALA A 28 -46.23 9.79 13.39
N THR A 29 -46.78 10.65 14.25
CA THR A 29 -46.31 12.04 14.43
C THR A 29 -45.36 12.25 15.62
N HIS A 30 -45.09 11.20 16.39
CA HIS A 30 -44.22 11.26 17.57
C HIS A 30 -42.73 11.43 17.20
N GLU A 31 -41.93 11.99 18.12
CA GLU A 31 -40.52 12.38 17.94
C GLU A 31 -39.67 11.30 17.26
N GLY A 32 -39.73 10.04 17.75
CA GLY A 32 -38.95 8.93 17.19
C GLY A 32 -39.31 8.51 15.75
N ALA A 33 -40.50 8.85 15.27
CA ALA A 33 -40.89 8.58 13.87
C ALA A 33 -40.39 9.71 12.95
N VAL A 34 -40.58 10.98 13.37
CA VAL A 34 -40.28 12.15 12.53
C VAL A 34 -38.79 12.54 12.51
N SER A 35 -37.98 12.05 13.46
CA SER A 35 -36.53 12.28 13.49
C SER A 35 -35.78 11.54 12.37
N ASN A 36 -36.14 10.28 12.08
CA ASN A 36 -35.44 9.44 11.10
C ASN A 36 -35.37 10.05 9.67
N PRO A 37 -36.46 10.58 9.09
CA PRO A 37 -36.40 11.26 7.79
C PRO A 37 -35.46 12.47 7.79
N PHE A 38 -35.42 13.24 8.87
CA PHE A 38 -34.55 14.41 8.98
C PHE A 38 -33.08 14.01 9.16
N ALA A 39 -32.80 12.94 9.94
CA ALA A 39 -31.46 12.37 10.06
C ALA A 39 -30.88 11.95 8.69
N PHE A 40 -31.69 11.31 7.84
CA PHE A 40 -31.27 10.94 6.48
C PHE A 40 -30.94 12.17 5.62
N LEU A 41 -31.72 13.25 5.76
CA LEU A 41 -31.47 14.51 5.07
C LEU A 41 -30.17 15.17 5.55
N LEU A 42 -29.93 15.18 6.86
CA LEU A 42 -28.69 15.69 7.46
C LEU A 42 -27.46 14.88 7.03
N ASP A 43 -27.54 13.54 7.02
CA ASP A 43 -26.45 12.66 6.56
C ASP A 43 -26.11 12.92 5.09
N THR A 44 -27.12 13.15 4.24
CA THR A 44 -26.92 13.55 2.85
C THR A 44 -26.18 14.89 2.73
N CYS A 45 -26.48 15.85 3.62
CA CYS A 45 -25.80 17.14 3.66
C CYS A 45 -24.37 17.02 4.19
N ALA A 46 -24.15 16.22 5.25
CA ALA A 46 -22.85 15.96 5.84
C ALA A 46 -21.88 15.34 4.83
N LYS A 47 -22.33 14.36 4.03
CA LYS A 47 -21.54 13.74 2.96
C LYS A 47 -21.08 14.73 1.89
N GLN A 48 -21.85 15.77 1.58
CA GLN A 48 -21.42 16.84 0.65
C GLN A 48 -20.28 17.71 1.22
N ARG A 49 -20.05 17.66 2.54
CA ARG A 49 -19.02 18.41 3.26
C ARG A 49 -17.87 17.53 3.76
N ASN A 50 -17.79 16.26 3.32
CA ASN A 50 -16.84 15.27 3.87
C ASN A 50 -16.96 15.13 5.40
N ALA A 51 -18.19 15.23 5.91
CA ALA A 51 -18.51 15.11 7.32
C ALA A 51 -19.36 13.86 7.60
N THR A 52 -19.38 13.43 8.85
CA THR A 52 -20.12 12.24 9.29
C THR A 52 -21.18 12.62 10.32
N LEU A 53 -22.44 12.23 10.09
CA LEU A 53 -23.50 12.33 11.10
C LEU A 53 -23.46 11.10 12.00
N ILE A 54 -23.37 11.30 13.31
CA ILE A 54 -23.55 10.26 14.33
C ILE A 54 -24.88 10.50 15.04
N PRO A 55 -25.89 9.61 14.88
CA PRO A 55 -27.15 9.72 15.59
C PRO A 55 -27.01 9.30 17.06
N GLN A 56 -27.90 9.80 17.92
CA GLN A 56 -27.99 9.43 19.34
C GLN A 56 -26.65 9.57 20.08
N TYR A 57 -26.06 10.75 19.96
CA TYR A 57 -24.72 11.04 20.47
C TYR A 57 -24.75 11.34 21.97
N GLY A 58 -24.20 10.42 22.77
CA GLY A 58 -24.04 10.60 24.21
C GLY A 58 -22.83 11.46 24.55
N MET A 59 -22.99 12.46 25.42
CA MET A 59 -21.89 13.31 25.90
C MET A 59 -22.11 13.80 27.33
N HIS A 60 -21.06 14.30 27.98
CA HIS A 60 -21.14 14.93 29.30
C HIS A 60 -21.14 16.46 29.20
N THR A 61 -22.02 17.09 29.97
CA THR A 61 -22.08 18.55 30.12
C THR A 61 -20.91 19.06 30.97
N PRO A 62 -20.58 20.37 30.95
CA PRO A 62 -19.54 20.94 31.81
C PRO A 62 -19.77 20.73 33.31
N LYS A 63 -21.01 20.44 33.72
CA LYS A 63 -21.39 20.13 35.10
C LYS A 63 -21.31 18.63 35.43
N GLY A 64 -20.83 17.79 34.50
CA GLY A 64 -20.67 16.34 34.68
C GLY A 64 -21.94 15.51 34.40
N ASN A 65 -23.08 16.12 34.07
CA ASN A 65 -24.30 15.37 33.74
C ASN A 65 -24.21 14.76 32.34
N ARG A 66 -24.61 13.49 32.19
CA ARG A 66 -24.73 12.84 30.88
C ARG A 66 -25.99 13.31 30.15
N ILE A 67 -25.83 13.68 28.89
CA ILE A 67 -26.91 14.02 27.95
C ILE A 67 -26.78 13.16 26.69
N VAL A 68 -27.88 13.02 25.94
CA VAL A 68 -27.90 12.34 24.64
C VAL A 68 -28.56 13.29 23.65
N ILE A 69 -27.86 13.61 22.57
CA ILE A 69 -28.32 14.51 21.50
C ILE A 69 -28.73 13.66 20.30
N ASP A 70 -29.79 14.04 19.59
CA ASP A 70 -30.31 13.22 18.48
C ASP A 70 -29.33 13.05 17.32
N GLY A 71 -28.47 14.05 17.06
CA GLY A 71 -27.34 13.87 16.17
C GLY A 71 -26.23 14.90 16.37
N VAL A 72 -25.00 14.45 16.13
CA VAL A 72 -23.84 15.32 15.97
C VAL A 72 -23.25 15.13 14.59
N VAL A 73 -22.85 16.22 13.93
CA VAL A 73 -22.09 16.17 12.70
C VAL A 73 -20.62 16.46 13.02
N LEU A 74 -19.78 15.47 12.76
CA LEU A 74 -18.34 15.54 12.93
C LEU A 74 -17.67 15.86 11.59
N ASP A 75 -16.67 16.73 11.62
CA ASP A 75 -15.85 17.01 10.44
C ASP A 75 -14.85 15.86 10.15
N GLU A 76 -13.96 16.06 9.18
CA GLU A 76 -12.93 15.06 8.84
C GLU A 76 -11.91 14.82 9.96
N TYR A 77 -11.84 15.72 10.97
CA TYR A 77 -10.96 15.64 12.14
C TYR A 77 -11.65 15.01 13.35
N GLY A 78 -12.90 14.55 13.19
CA GLY A 78 -13.73 14.04 14.28
C GLY A 78 -14.19 15.12 15.26
N LEU A 79 -14.07 16.41 14.90
CA LEU A 79 -14.48 17.52 15.73
C LEU A 79 -15.97 17.84 15.50
N PRO A 80 -16.75 18.06 16.57
CA PRO A 80 -18.16 18.39 16.41
C PRO A 80 -18.33 19.81 15.86
N PHE A 81 -18.89 19.92 14.66
CA PHE A 81 -19.14 21.23 14.03
C PHE A 81 -20.62 21.62 13.98
N ALA A 82 -21.54 20.65 14.12
CA ALA A 82 -22.98 20.91 14.19
C ALA A 82 -23.70 19.88 15.06
N TYR A 83 -24.76 20.30 15.74
CA TYR A 83 -25.64 19.43 16.52
C TYR A 83 -27.07 19.54 16.01
N TRP A 84 -27.85 18.49 16.24
CA TRP A 84 -29.26 18.46 15.88
C TRP A 84 -30.07 17.78 16.98
N GLU A 85 -31.22 18.38 17.28
CA GLU A 85 -32.21 17.89 18.23
C GLU A 85 -33.59 17.93 17.56
N ALA A 86 -34.26 16.79 17.47
CA ALA A 86 -35.60 16.66 16.92
C ALA A 86 -36.64 16.87 18.03
N LYS A 87 -37.83 17.34 17.67
CA LYS A 87 -39.02 17.44 18.52
C LYS A 87 -40.26 17.07 17.71
N ASP A 88 -41.34 16.69 18.39
CA ASP A 88 -42.57 16.31 17.71
C ASP A 88 -43.41 17.53 17.28
N ILE A 89 -44.53 17.28 16.60
CA ILE A 89 -45.42 18.33 16.09
C ILE A 89 -46.17 19.08 17.21
N ASP A 90 -46.38 18.42 18.34
CA ASP A 90 -47.19 18.93 19.46
C ASP A 90 -46.34 19.71 20.47
N ASP A 91 -45.01 19.59 20.39
CA ASP A 91 -44.03 20.32 21.19
C ASP A 91 -44.02 21.83 20.90
N ASP A 92 -44.06 22.63 21.97
CA ASP A 92 -43.69 24.04 21.91
C ASP A 92 -42.16 24.15 21.81
N LEU A 93 -41.67 24.23 20.56
CA LEU A 93 -40.24 24.23 20.25
C LEU A 93 -39.45 25.29 21.03
N VAL A 94 -40.04 26.45 21.33
CA VAL A 94 -39.38 27.52 22.09
C VAL A 94 -39.16 27.10 23.55
N LYS A 95 -40.15 26.44 24.17
CA LYS A 95 -40.00 25.89 25.53
C LYS A 95 -39.03 24.71 25.56
N ALA A 96 -39.06 23.84 24.56
CA ALA A 96 -38.14 22.70 24.45
C ALA A 96 -36.68 23.16 24.34
N VAL A 97 -36.41 24.18 23.52
CA VAL A 97 -35.10 24.84 23.41
C VAL A 97 -34.63 25.36 24.78
N GLN A 98 -35.51 26.05 25.52
CA GLN A 98 -35.16 26.60 26.83
C GLN A 98 -34.81 25.49 27.84
N ALA A 99 -35.59 24.41 27.88
CA ALA A 99 -35.31 23.27 28.75
C ALA A 99 -33.97 22.59 28.42
N LYS A 100 -33.64 22.43 27.13
CA LYS A 100 -32.37 21.84 26.68
C LYS A 100 -31.17 22.75 26.98
N ARG A 101 -31.36 24.06 26.87
CA ARG A 101 -30.38 25.06 27.31
C ARG A 101 -30.09 24.96 28.81
N ASP A 102 -31.13 24.86 29.63
CA ASP A 102 -30.99 24.73 31.09
C ASP A 102 -30.34 23.40 31.50
N ALA A 103 -30.57 22.34 30.70
CA ALA A 103 -29.91 21.03 30.83
C ALA A 103 -28.43 21.03 30.37
N GLY A 104 -27.93 22.10 29.77
CA GLY A 104 -26.53 22.26 29.38
C GLY A 104 -26.16 21.75 27.99
N TYR A 105 -27.12 21.70 27.06
CA TYR A 105 -26.86 21.33 25.65
C TYR A 105 -25.93 22.36 24.97
N PRO A 106 -25.08 21.93 24.01
CA PRO A 106 -24.20 22.83 23.29
C PRO A 106 -25.03 23.79 22.41
N LEU A 107 -24.74 25.10 22.49
CA LEU A 107 -25.40 26.14 21.70
C LEU A 107 -24.47 26.78 20.66
N ASP A 108 -23.33 26.15 20.40
CA ASP A 108 -22.30 26.69 19.51
C ASP A 108 -22.74 26.65 18.03
N ASN A 109 -23.40 25.57 17.61
CA ASN A 109 -24.08 25.42 16.32
C ASN A 109 -25.09 24.25 16.41
N ILE A 110 -26.31 24.51 16.87
CA ILE A 110 -27.34 23.47 17.08
C ILE A 110 -28.65 23.83 16.40
N LEU A 111 -29.22 22.87 15.66
CA LEU A 111 -30.54 22.99 15.05
C LEU A 111 -31.58 22.21 15.85
N PHE A 112 -32.57 22.92 16.38
CA PHE A 112 -33.77 22.34 16.98
C PHE A 112 -34.88 22.31 15.93
N GLN A 113 -35.55 21.18 15.74
CA GLN A 113 -36.48 21.01 14.63
C GLN A 113 -37.74 20.20 15.00
N THR A 114 -38.91 20.75 14.67
CA THR A 114 -40.17 20.01 14.50
C THR A 114 -40.48 19.88 13.01
N PRO A 115 -41.41 19.02 12.56
CA PRO A 115 -41.71 18.89 11.13
C PRO A 115 -42.08 20.20 10.42
N GLN A 116 -42.57 21.22 11.16
CA GLN A 116 -43.02 22.50 10.63
C GLN A 116 -42.04 23.65 10.89
N ARG A 117 -41.15 23.57 11.89
CA ARG A 117 -40.34 24.70 12.32
C ARG A 117 -38.92 24.29 12.67
N ALA A 118 -37.95 25.16 12.38
CA ALA A 118 -36.57 24.97 12.79
C ALA A 118 -36.01 26.24 13.45
N ILE A 119 -35.36 26.06 14.60
CA ILE A 119 -34.66 27.12 15.34
C ILE A 119 -33.18 26.75 15.42
N LEU A 120 -32.32 27.61 14.88
CA LEU A 120 -30.87 27.44 14.86
C LEU A 120 -30.23 28.37 15.88
N TYR A 121 -29.40 27.81 16.75
CA TYR A 121 -28.52 28.57 17.64
C TYR A 121 -27.08 28.49 17.15
N GLN A 122 -26.41 29.64 17.11
CA GLN A 122 -24.99 29.76 16.80
C GLN A 122 -24.33 30.69 17.82
N ASN A 123 -23.20 30.28 18.37
CA ASN A 123 -22.47 31.03 19.41
C ASN A 123 -23.37 31.48 20.58
N GLY A 124 -24.28 30.61 21.03
CA GLY A 124 -25.19 30.89 22.14
C GLY A 124 -26.35 31.84 21.81
N GLN A 125 -26.48 32.33 20.57
CA GLN A 125 -27.54 33.23 20.11
C GLN A 125 -28.43 32.55 19.06
N ALA A 126 -29.72 32.94 19.02
CA ALA A 126 -30.63 32.47 17.98
C ALA A 126 -30.25 33.11 16.64
N ALA A 127 -29.79 32.30 15.70
CA ALA A 127 -29.32 32.71 14.38
C ALA A 127 -30.43 32.63 13.32
N LEU A 128 -31.37 31.69 13.48
CA LEU A 128 -32.49 31.49 12.57
C LEU A 128 -33.69 30.93 13.35
N ASP A 129 -34.89 31.38 12.97
CA ASP A 129 -36.16 30.80 13.42
C ASP A 129 -37.12 30.86 12.22
N VAL A 130 -37.37 29.71 11.60
CA VAL A 130 -38.11 29.63 10.35
C VAL A 130 -39.10 28.49 10.33
N ASP A 131 -40.22 28.73 9.66
CA ASP A 131 -41.11 27.68 9.19
C ASP A 131 -40.40 26.91 8.06
N ILE A 132 -40.33 25.59 8.18
CA ILE A 132 -39.67 24.68 7.24
C ILE A 132 -40.68 23.83 6.45
N THR A 133 -41.97 24.18 6.44
CA THR A 133 -42.96 23.51 5.57
C THR A 133 -42.69 23.79 4.08
N GLU A 134 -42.07 24.94 3.78
CA GLU A 134 -41.61 25.30 2.44
C GLU A 134 -40.18 24.78 2.17
N PRO A 135 -39.94 24.01 1.09
CA PRO A 135 -38.61 23.47 0.76
C PRO A 135 -37.49 24.52 0.68
N ALA A 136 -37.79 25.74 0.24
CA ALA A 136 -36.81 26.82 0.14
C ALA A 136 -36.28 27.25 1.52
N ARG A 137 -37.14 27.27 2.55
CA ARG A 137 -36.78 27.67 3.92
C ARG A 137 -36.04 26.57 4.65
N LEU A 138 -36.42 25.31 4.43
CA LEU A 138 -35.64 24.15 4.89
C LEU A 138 -34.23 24.16 4.32
N ILE A 139 -34.09 24.39 3.01
CA ILE A 139 -32.78 24.51 2.36
C ILE A 139 -31.97 25.66 2.95
N ALA A 140 -32.61 26.81 3.23
CA ALA A 140 -31.94 27.92 3.89
C ALA A 140 -31.44 27.53 5.28
N ALA A 141 -32.27 26.88 6.12
CA ALA A 141 -31.87 26.42 7.45
C ALA A 141 -30.67 25.45 7.40
N LEU A 142 -30.69 24.49 6.48
CA LEU A 142 -29.57 23.56 6.26
C LEU A 142 -28.33 24.29 5.73
N GLN A 143 -28.49 25.24 4.82
CA GLN A 143 -27.37 26.06 4.34
C GLN A 143 -26.74 26.84 5.50
N TYR A 144 -27.53 27.46 6.37
CA TYR A 144 -27.03 28.19 7.53
C TYR A 144 -26.28 27.26 8.50
N LEU A 145 -26.85 26.11 8.84
CA LEU A 145 -26.23 25.10 9.73
C LEU A 145 -24.85 24.65 9.22
N PHE A 146 -24.75 24.29 7.94
CA PHE A 146 -23.52 23.75 7.33
C PHE A 146 -22.57 24.83 6.78
N SER A 147 -23.01 26.09 6.66
CA SER A 147 -22.14 27.21 6.27
C SER A 147 -21.38 27.81 7.45
N TYR A 148 -21.92 27.65 8.66
CA TYR A 148 -21.29 28.16 9.86
C TYR A 148 -20.13 27.24 10.26
N VAL A 149 -18.96 27.85 10.36
CA VAL A 149 -17.78 27.22 10.93
C VAL A 149 -17.58 27.87 12.29
N PRO A 150 -17.70 27.11 13.40
CA PRO A 150 -17.33 27.62 14.71
C PRO A 150 -15.95 28.29 14.66
N PRO A 151 -15.75 29.48 15.28
CA PRO A 151 -14.48 30.21 15.19
C PRO A 151 -13.24 29.38 15.54
N ALA A 152 -13.38 28.44 16.50
CA ALA A 152 -12.32 27.51 16.87
C ALA A 152 -11.94 26.53 15.73
N LEU A 153 -12.90 26.14 14.88
CA LEU A 153 -12.68 25.24 13.75
C LEU A 153 -12.12 25.95 12.50
N ASP A 154 -12.50 27.21 12.26
CA ASP A 154 -11.97 28.02 11.15
C ASP A 154 -10.49 28.38 11.38
N ASN A 155 -10.18 28.75 12.62
CA ASN A 155 -8.81 28.96 13.08
C ASN A 155 -7.99 27.66 12.96
N TRP A 156 -8.57 26.52 13.32
CA TRP A 156 -7.93 25.19 13.20
C TRP A 156 -7.60 24.82 11.75
N GLN A 157 -8.55 24.89 10.82
CA GLN A 157 -8.31 24.48 9.44
C GLN A 157 -7.28 25.37 8.74
N THR A 158 -7.33 26.67 9.01
CA THR A 158 -6.31 27.61 8.54
C THR A 158 -4.95 27.30 9.18
N ALA A 159 -4.92 27.05 10.49
CA ALA A 159 -3.71 26.71 11.20
C ALA A 159 -3.08 25.39 10.70
N VAL A 160 -3.85 24.34 10.42
CA VAL A 160 -3.34 23.07 9.87
C VAL A 160 -2.71 23.28 8.49
N SER A 161 -3.31 24.13 7.64
CA SER A 161 -2.78 24.47 6.33
C SER A 161 -1.48 25.27 6.44
N ASP A 162 -1.49 26.35 7.23
CA ASP A 162 -0.32 27.20 7.47
C ASP A 162 0.82 26.37 8.10
N PHE A 163 0.50 25.51 9.05
CA PHE A 163 1.46 24.66 9.74
C PHE A 163 2.20 23.72 8.81
N ARG A 164 1.49 23.09 7.86
CA ARG A 164 2.13 22.24 6.84
C ARG A 164 3.16 23.01 6.00
N GLU A 165 2.97 24.31 5.83
CA GLU A 165 3.89 25.18 5.10
C GLU A 165 5.10 25.61 5.95
N TYR A 166 4.88 25.97 7.23
CA TYR A 166 5.95 26.50 8.11
C TYR A 166 6.82 25.43 8.79
N VAL A 167 6.31 24.22 8.96
CA VAL A 167 7.03 23.14 9.64
C VAL A 167 8.38 22.80 9.00
N PRO A 168 8.48 22.62 7.67
CA PRO A 168 9.77 22.35 7.02
C PRO A 168 10.80 23.47 7.24
N ASP A 169 10.36 24.73 7.22
CA ASP A 169 11.22 25.89 7.44
C ASP A 169 11.77 25.94 8.86
N LEU A 170 10.92 25.66 9.86
CA LEU A 170 11.33 25.64 11.27
C LEU A 170 12.16 24.41 11.62
N ALA A 171 11.86 23.24 11.03
CA ALA A 171 12.71 22.07 11.13
C ALA A 171 14.11 22.37 10.58
N SER A 172 14.18 23.07 9.44
CA SER A 172 15.43 23.52 8.85
C SER A 172 16.15 24.55 9.72
N ALA A 173 15.42 25.47 10.36
CA ALA A 173 15.99 26.45 11.29
C ALA A 173 16.55 25.78 12.57
N LEU A 174 15.82 24.80 13.14
CA LEU A 174 16.31 24.00 14.26
C LEU A 174 17.53 23.17 13.88
N LYS A 175 17.55 22.57 12.69
CA LYS A 175 18.71 21.86 12.16
C LYS A 175 19.93 22.79 12.05
N ALA A 176 19.74 23.98 11.48
CA ALA A 176 20.80 24.98 11.38
C ALA A 176 21.30 25.42 12.77
N LEU A 177 20.40 25.58 13.74
CA LEU A 177 20.77 25.89 15.12
C LEU A 177 21.58 24.74 15.76
N ILE A 178 21.15 23.49 15.59
CA ILE A 178 21.86 22.30 16.06
C ILE A 178 23.28 22.27 15.48
N ASP A 179 23.41 22.44 14.16
CA ASP A 179 24.70 22.45 13.48
C ASP A 179 25.60 23.60 13.99
N GLN A 180 25.04 24.80 14.15
CA GLN A 180 25.76 25.94 14.73
C GLN A 180 26.24 25.65 16.17
N ARG A 181 25.38 25.07 17.03
CA ARG A 181 25.74 24.77 18.42
C ARG A 181 26.77 23.67 18.52
N HIS A 182 26.76 22.69 17.63
CA HIS A 182 27.81 21.68 17.57
C HIS A 182 29.21 22.27 17.33
N GLU A 183 29.29 23.38 16.59
CA GLU A 183 30.55 24.10 16.34
C GLU A 183 30.92 25.08 17.46
N THR A 184 29.92 25.69 18.11
CA THR A 184 30.12 26.86 18.97
C THR A 184 29.95 26.60 20.48
N ASP A 185 29.33 25.49 20.87
CA ASP A 185 29.01 25.18 22.27
C ASP A 185 29.49 23.77 22.67
N SER A 186 30.56 23.71 23.47
CA SER A 186 31.14 22.45 23.92
C SER A 186 30.22 21.64 24.83
N ALA A 187 29.36 22.29 25.63
CA ALA A 187 28.44 21.59 26.53
C ALA A 187 27.28 20.97 25.75
N PHE A 188 26.80 21.64 24.69
CA PHE A 188 25.83 21.04 23.78
C PHE A 188 26.43 19.86 23.03
N LYS A 189 27.66 20.01 22.54
CA LYS A 189 28.36 18.92 21.84
C LYS A 189 28.51 17.67 22.72
N GLU A 190 28.90 17.85 23.98
CA GLU A 190 29.01 16.74 24.95
C GLU A 190 27.65 16.10 25.20
N ALA A 191 26.64 16.90 25.59
CA ALA A 191 25.29 16.40 25.88
C ALA A 191 24.63 15.70 24.67
N PHE A 192 24.81 16.24 23.45
CA PHE A 192 24.32 15.60 22.24
C PHE A 192 25.09 14.31 21.93
N THR A 193 26.42 14.29 22.13
CA THR A 193 27.22 13.07 21.90
C THR A 193 26.80 11.95 22.84
N ASP A 194 26.61 12.26 24.12
CA ASP A 194 26.12 11.31 25.10
C ASP A 194 24.73 10.79 24.69
N PHE A 195 23.81 11.69 24.36
CA PHE A 195 22.48 11.33 23.89
C PHE A 195 22.50 10.50 22.59
N TYR A 196 23.41 10.81 21.67
CA TYR A 196 23.60 10.10 20.42
C TYR A 196 24.06 8.66 20.65
N GLU A 197 25.07 8.45 21.51
CA GLU A 197 25.54 7.10 21.86
C GLU A 197 24.49 6.30 22.64
N ILE A 198 23.72 6.97 23.49
CA ILE A 198 22.54 6.40 24.15
C ILE A 198 21.53 5.91 23.11
N CYS A 199 21.17 6.73 22.12
CA CYS A 199 20.24 6.35 21.06
C CYS A 199 20.78 5.16 20.23
N ARG A 200 22.08 5.15 19.92
CA ARG A 200 22.71 4.07 19.14
C ARG A 200 22.73 2.75 19.88
N THR A 201 23.02 2.77 21.18
CA THR A 201 23.02 1.55 22.00
C THR A 201 21.60 0.98 22.17
N SER A 202 20.60 1.86 22.20
CA SER A 202 19.24 1.49 22.65
C SER A 202 18.26 1.19 21.54
N ILE A 203 18.41 1.89 20.42
CA ILE A 203 17.46 1.85 19.31
C ILE A 203 18.12 1.13 18.13
N ASN A 204 19.30 1.61 17.69
CA ASN A 204 20.01 1.04 16.54
C ASN A 204 21.49 1.48 16.50
N PRO A 205 22.46 0.55 16.51
CA PRO A 205 23.89 0.90 16.43
C PRO A 205 24.30 1.65 15.15
N GLU A 206 23.53 1.51 14.06
CA GLU A 206 23.74 2.18 12.77
C GLU A 206 22.94 3.50 12.65
N LEU A 207 22.31 3.98 13.73
CA LEU A 207 21.51 5.21 13.67
C LEU A 207 22.40 6.41 13.32
N SER A 208 22.04 7.15 12.27
CA SER A 208 22.80 8.32 11.82
C SER A 208 22.61 9.50 12.76
N ARG A 209 23.59 10.41 12.77
CA ARG A 209 23.47 11.69 13.49
C ARG A 209 22.21 12.45 13.08
N ASP A 210 21.95 12.55 11.78
CA ASP A 210 20.77 13.23 11.24
C ASP A 210 19.45 12.65 11.80
N ALA A 211 19.36 11.34 12.02
CA ALA A 211 18.17 10.71 12.60
C ALA A 211 17.96 11.09 14.07
N VAL A 212 19.03 11.20 14.87
CA VAL A 212 18.94 11.68 16.27
C VAL A 212 18.58 13.16 16.32
N GLU A 213 19.12 13.96 15.42
CA GLU A 213 18.76 15.37 15.31
C GLU A 213 17.29 15.53 14.91
N GLU A 214 16.80 14.71 14.00
CA GLU A 214 15.39 14.69 13.64
C GLU A 214 14.50 14.31 14.84
N MET A 215 14.90 13.33 15.66
CA MET A 215 14.18 13.01 16.92
C MET A 215 14.12 14.21 17.87
N LEU A 216 15.22 14.94 18.03
CA LEU A 216 15.28 16.14 18.87
C LEU A 216 14.37 17.26 18.32
N ILE A 217 14.40 17.48 16.99
CA ILE A 217 13.52 18.44 16.31
C ILE A 217 12.05 18.06 16.51
N GLN A 218 11.69 16.80 16.28
CA GLN A 218 10.33 16.31 16.46
C GLN A 218 9.83 16.52 17.90
N HIS A 219 10.66 16.22 18.90
CA HIS A 219 10.32 16.44 20.31
C HIS A 219 10.06 17.93 20.59
N ILE A 220 10.96 18.83 20.16
CA ILE A 220 10.82 20.28 20.37
C ILE A 220 9.54 20.83 19.74
N LEU A 221 9.20 20.37 18.53
CA LEU A 221 8.00 20.83 17.81
C LEU A 221 6.68 20.28 18.36
N THR A 222 6.72 19.21 19.16
CA THR A 222 5.50 18.50 19.59
C THR A 222 5.26 18.55 21.10
N GLU A 223 6.28 18.86 21.91
CA GLU A 223 6.18 18.87 23.38
C GLU A 223 5.04 19.77 23.89
N ARG A 224 4.91 21.00 23.35
CA ARG A 224 3.85 21.92 23.78
C ARG A 224 2.47 21.32 23.61
N ILE A 225 2.24 20.59 22.51
CA ILE A 225 0.95 19.97 22.21
C ILE A 225 0.63 18.91 23.27
N PHE A 226 1.60 18.07 23.65
CA PHE A 226 1.40 17.09 24.72
C PHE A 226 1.11 17.74 26.07
N ARG A 227 1.83 18.82 26.39
CA ARG A 227 1.64 19.56 27.63
C ARG A 227 0.24 20.18 27.73
N THR A 228 -0.22 20.84 26.67
CA THR A 228 -1.43 21.67 26.70
C THR A 228 -2.71 20.90 26.37
N VAL A 229 -2.70 19.99 25.39
CA VAL A 229 -3.91 19.24 24.97
C VAL A 229 -4.39 18.27 26.05
N PHE A 230 -3.45 17.57 26.70
CA PHE A 230 -3.78 16.61 27.77
C PHE A 230 -3.87 17.22 29.16
N ASN A 231 -3.52 18.50 29.33
CA ASN A 231 -3.44 19.16 30.63
C ASN A 231 -2.56 18.37 31.63
N ARG A 232 -1.44 17.82 31.12
CA ARG A 232 -0.45 17.05 31.88
C ARG A 232 0.87 17.81 31.86
N SER A 233 0.95 18.86 32.69
CA SER A 233 2.14 19.73 32.77
C SER A 233 3.40 19.01 33.24
N ASP A 234 3.27 17.80 33.77
CA ASP A 234 4.34 16.95 34.28
C ASP A 234 4.67 15.76 33.38
N PHE A 235 4.09 15.67 32.17
CA PHE A 235 4.37 14.58 31.24
C PHE A 235 5.87 14.40 30.95
N THR A 236 6.56 15.50 30.62
CA THR A 236 8.01 15.51 30.32
C THR A 236 8.87 15.17 31.54
N LEU A 237 8.37 15.42 32.76
CA LEU A 237 9.06 15.07 34.01
C LEU A 237 8.90 13.59 34.36
N ARG A 238 7.78 12.98 33.98
CA ARG A 238 7.42 11.59 34.32
C ARG A 238 7.90 10.59 33.28
N ASN A 239 7.88 10.96 32.00
CA ASN A 239 8.31 10.07 30.93
C ASN A 239 9.84 10.04 30.86
N ILE A 240 10.39 8.84 31.10
CA ILE A 240 11.83 8.60 31.20
C ILE A 240 12.56 9.06 29.94
N ILE A 241 11.99 8.83 28.76
CA ILE A 241 12.59 9.20 27.48
C ILE A 241 12.53 10.71 27.26
N ALA A 242 11.37 11.31 27.52
CA ALA A 242 11.19 12.76 27.37
C ALA A 242 12.16 13.56 28.24
N ARG A 243 12.44 13.07 29.45
CA ARG A 243 13.39 13.70 30.37
C ARG A 243 14.80 13.82 29.78
N GLU A 244 15.30 12.78 29.11
CA GLU A 244 16.64 12.83 28.50
C GLU A 244 16.69 13.77 27.30
N ILE A 245 15.64 13.81 26.49
CA ILE A 245 15.57 14.73 25.34
C ILE A 245 15.45 16.18 25.81
N GLU A 246 14.72 16.41 26.91
CA GLU A 246 14.64 17.72 27.55
C GLU A 246 15.99 18.21 28.08
N ASN A 247 16.86 17.32 28.60
CA ASN A 247 18.22 17.69 29.03
C ASN A 247 19.03 18.27 27.85
N VAL A 248 18.99 17.61 26.69
CA VAL A 248 19.68 18.06 25.48
C VAL A 248 19.04 19.34 24.92
N SER A 249 17.71 19.39 24.89
CA SER A 249 16.96 20.56 24.40
C SER A 249 17.20 21.80 25.26
N TYR A 250 17.27 21.64 26.58
CA TYR A 250 17.58 22.74 27.50
C TYR A 250 18.94 23.35 27.18
N ILE A 251 19.96 22.52 26.95
CA ILE A 251 21.32 22.99 26.61
C ILE A 251 21.34 23.65 25.22
N LEU A 252 20.65 23.08 24.23
CA LEU A 252 20.48 23.66 22.90
C LEU A 252 19.92 25.09 22.96
N MET A 253 18.93 25.31 23.84
CA MET A 253 18.17 26.56 23.93
C MET A 253 18.64 27.53 25.03
N ARG A 254 19.67 27.19 25.83
CA ARG A 254 20.10 27.99 27.00
C ARG A 254 20.58 29.41 26.68
N HIS A 255 20.92 29.66 25.42
CA HIS A 255 21.40 30.95 24.93
C HIS A 255 20.36 31.66 24.05
N GLU A 256 19.20 31.04 23.81
CA GLU A 256 18.04 31.66 23.19
C GLU A 256 17.18 32.34 24.25
N VAL A 257 16.32 33.28 23.83
CA VAL A 257 15.44 34.02 24.75
C VAL A 257 14.46 33.08 25.48
N SER A 258 13.92 32.08 24.77
CA SER A 258 13.26 30.88 25.30
C SER A 258 12.81 29.96 24.15
N ARG A 259 12.43 28.70 24.44
CA ARG A 259 11.76 27.79 23.49
C ARG A 259 10.51 28.42 22.89
N ASP A 260 9.68 29.05 23.72
CA ASP A 260 8.41 29.65 23.29
C ASP A 260 8.63 30.84 22.34
N VAL A 261 9.71 31.61 22.52
CA VAL A 261 10.07 32.71 21.60
C VAL A 261 10.59 32.16 20.27
N PHE A 262 11.43 31.12 20.29
CA PHE A 262 11.90 30.48 19.05
C PHE A 262 10.73 29.89 18.24
N LEU A 263 9.75 29.32 18.94
CA LEU A 263 8.56 28.74 18.34
C LEU A 263 7.40 29.75 18.16
N GLU A 264 7.64 31.05 18.35
CA GLU A 264 6.63 32.11 18.15
C GLU A 264 5.95 32.04 16.76
N PRO A 265 6.64 31.73 15.65
CA PRO A 265 5.96 31.54 14.35
C PRO A 265 4.88 30.45 14.36
N LEU A 266 4.96 29.48 15.27
CA LEU A 266 3.96 28.42 15.46
C LEU A 266 2.92 28.75 16.54
N ASP A 267 3.03 29.88 17.24
CA ASP A 267 2.16 30.18 18.38
C ASP A 267 0.68 30.26 17.96
N ARG A 268 0.41 30.91 16.83
CA ARG A 268 -0.95 30.94 16.23
C ARG A 268 -1.50 29.53 16.00
N PHE A 269 -0.63 28.59 15.63
CA PHE A 269 -1.01 27.21 15.41
C PHE A 269 -1.22 26.44 16.72
N TYR A 270 -0.31 26.56 17.68
CA TYR A 270 -0.48 25.93 18.99
C TYR A 270 -1.75 26.42 19.67
N VAL A 271 -2.03 27.72 19.62
CA VAL A 271 -3.28 28.30 20.14
C VAL A 271 -4.49 27.73 19.41
N ALA A 272 -4.43 27.54 18.09
CA ALA A 272 -5.53 26.93 17.34
C ALA A 272 -5.75 25.45 17.71
N ILE A 273 -4.69 24.67 17.91
CA ILE A 273 -4.78 23.29 18.44
C ILE A 273 -5.40 23.30 19.82
N GLU A 274 -4.89 24.15 20.71
CA GLU A 274 -5.33 24.25 22.10
C GLU A 274 -6.82 24.60 22.15
N GLN A 275 -7.25 25.57 21.34
CA GLN A 275 -8.67 25.93 21.18
C GLN A 275 -9.50 24.79 20.60
N ALA A 276 -9.04 24.12 19.54
CA ALA A 276 -9.75 22.97 18.97
C ALA A 276 -9.86 21.82 19.98
N ALA A 277 -8.82 21.56 20.76
CA ALA A 277 -8.81 20.58 21.82
C ALA A 277 -9.78 20.90 22.97
N THR A 278 -10.16 22.17 23.19
CA THR A 278 -11.23 22.52 24.15
C THR A 278 -12.62 22.06 23.70
N LEU A 279 -12.82 21.83 22.39
CA LEU A 279 -14.06 21.24 21.87
C LEU A 279 -14.18 19.75 22.23
N CYS A 280 -13.05 19.10 22.53
CA CYS A 280 -13.00 17.72 23.01
C CYS A 280 -13.23 17.69 24.53
N LYS A 281 -14.43 17.30 24.94
CA LYS A 281 -14.88 17.32 26.34
C LYS A 281 -14.46 16.08 27.13
N ASP A 282 -14.21 14.97 26.46
CA ASP A 282 -13.71 13.74 27.06
C ASP A 282 -12.38 13.27 26.43
N PHE A 283 -11.72 12.35 27.11
CA PHE A 283 -10.40 11.88 26.68
C PHE A 283 -10.45 11.07 25.37
N SER A 284 -11.52 10.33 25.10
CA SER A 284 -11.62 9.55 23.86
C SER A 284 -11.66 10.48 22.64
N GLN A 285 -12.40 11.61 22.77
CA GLN A 285 -12.37 12.68 21.76
C GLN A 285 -10.98 13.29 21.61
N LYS A 286 -10.28 13.58 22.72
CA LYS A 286 -8.90 14.10 22.69
C LYS A 286 -7.91 13.13 22.05
N GLN A 287 -8.05 11.84 22.32
CA GLN A 287 -7.24 10.78 21.74
C GLN A 287 -7.48 10.68 20.22
N HIS A 288 -8.74 10.68 19.79
CA HIS A 288 -9.07 10.66 18.37
C HIS A 288 -8.55 11.90 17.64
N PHE A 289 -8.70 13.08 18.26
CA PHE A 289 -8.14 14.34 17.77
C PHE A 289 -6.62 14.25 17.60
N LEU A 290 -5.89 13.75 18.60
CA LEU A 290 -4.44 13.60 18.53
C LEU A 290 -3.96 12.55 17.54
N ASN A 291 -4.64 11.41 17.43
CA ASN A 291 -4.31 10.41 16.43
C ASN A 291 -4.46 10.98 15.01
N THR A 292 -5.51 11.79 14.80
CA THR A 292 -5.76 12.43 13.50
C THR A 292 -4.79 13.58 13.23
N PHE A 293 -4.48 14.37 14.27
CA PHE A 293 -3.44 15.40 14.20
C PHE A 293 -2.09 14.79 13.85
N TYR A 294 -1.70 13.74 14.55
CA TYR A 294 -0.47 12.99 14.33
C TYR A 294 -0.38 12.46 12.90
N GLU A 295 -1.45 11.85 12.37
CA GLU A 295 -1.49 11.34 11.00
C GLU A 295 -1.19 12.44 9.98
N LYS A 296 -1.84 13.60 10.11
CA LYS A 296 -1.63 14.72 9.17
C LYS A 296 -0.32 15.48 9.43
N PHE A 297 0.16 15.52 10.68
CA PHE A 297 1.45 16.10 11.08
C PHE A 297 2.61 15.36 10.42
N PHE A 298 2.68 14.02 10.53
CA PHE A 298 3.78 13.24 9.94
C PHE A 298 3.81 13.29 8.42
N GLN A 299 2.64 13.28 7.79
CA GLN A 299 2.53 13.47 6.33
C GLN A 299 3.08 14.83 5.87
N GLY A 300 3.15 15.84 6.75
CA GLY A 300 3.73 17.15 6.45
C GLY A 300 5.20 17.30 6.85
N PHE A 301 5.64 16.69 7.94
CA PHE A 301 7.00 16.86 8.51
C PHE A 301 8.06 16.00 7.80
N SER A 302 7.77 14.72 7.52
CA SER A 302 8.74 13.81 6.90
C SER A 302 8.02 12.62 6.24
N GLU A 303 7.59 12.80 4.98
CA GLU A 303 6.99 11.73 4.15
C GLU A 303 7.94 10.52 4.07
N ASP A 304 9.25 10.78 3.97
CA ASP A 304 10.28 9.74 3.84
C ASP A 304 10.40 8.88 5.11
N VAL A 305 10.40 9.48 6.31
CA VAL A 305 10.48 8.71 7.58
C VAL A 305 9.19 7.95 7.88
N ALA A 306 8.04 8.53 7.54
CA ALA A 306 6.73 7.87 7.67
C ALA A 306 6.63 6.64 6.74
N ASP A 307 7.06 6.77 5.48
CA ASP A 307 7.12 5.67 4.51
C ASP A 307 8.16 4.60 4.91
N THR A 308 9.28 4.99 5.54
CA THR A 308 10.33 4.07 6.01
C THR A 308 9.82 3.11 7.09
N HIS A 309 9.12 3.66 8.08
CA HIS A 309 8.68 2.93 9.27
C HIS A 309 7.27 2.33 9.10
N GLY A 310 6.57 2.66 8.01
CA GLY A 310 5.30 2.04 7.63
C GLY A 310 4.19 2.31 8.65
N ILE A 311 4.11 3.54 9.16
CA ILE A 311 3.17 3.92 10.22
C ILE A 311 1.74 3.85 9.67
N VAL A 312 0.97 2.86 10.11
CA VAL A 312 -0.42 2.66 9.71
C VAL A 312 -1.27 2.45 10.95
N TYR A 313 -2.20 3.38 11.19
CA TYR A 313 -3.15 3.24 12.29
C TYR A 313 -4.07 2.03 12.07
N THR A 314 -4.18 1.18 13.10
CA THR A 314 -5.04 0.00 13.06
C THR A 314 -6.50 0.38 13.29
N PRO A 315 -7.40 0.18 12.29
CA PRO A 315 -8.82 0.47 12.46
C PRO A 315 -9.43 -0.30 13.63
N GLN A 316 -10.28 0.37 14.42
CA GLN A 316 -10.91 -0.22 15.61
C GLN A 316 -11.60 -1.57 15.37
N PRO A 317 -12.36 -1.78 14.27
CA PRO A 317 -12.99 -3.08 14.00
C PRO A 317 -11.99 -4.25 13.91
N ILE A 318 -10.75 -3.99 13.47
CA ILE A 318 -9.68 -5.00 13.43
C ILE A 318 -9.15 -5.28 14.83
N VAL A 319 -8.87 -4.21 15.60
CA VAL A 319 -8.39 -4.30 16.99
C VAL A 319 -9.39 -5.09 17.84
N ASP A 320 -10.67 -4.71 17.79
CA ASP A 320 -11.74 -5.36 18.54
C ASP A 320 -11.87 -6.84 18.19
N PHE A 321 -11.89 -7.16 16.90
CA PHE A 321 -12.02 -8.54 16.43
C PHE A 321 -10.84 -9.40 16.89
N MET A 322 -9.61 -8.88 16.80
CA MET A 322 -8.40 -9.58 17.21
C MET A 322 -8.38 -9.82 18.72
N VAL A 323 -8.66 -8.80 19.54
CA VAL A 323 -8.66 -8.92 21.01
C VAL A 323 -9.72 -9.93 21.48
N LYS A 324 -10.95 -9.83 20.94
CA LYS A 324 -12.02 -10.80 21.26
C LYS A 324 -11.68 -12.22 20.79
N SER A 325 -10.97 -12.35 19.66
CA SER A 325 -10.49 -13.64 19.18
C SER A 325 -9.43 -14.26 20.08
N VAL A 326 -8.50 -13.46 20.61
CA VAL A 326 -7.54 -13.93 21.61
C VAL A 326 -8.27 -14.40 22.87
N GLY A 327 -9.21 -13.61 23.39
CA GLY A 327 -10.02 -14.02 24.54
C GLY A 327 -10.74 -15.34 24.32
N HIS A 328 -11.40 -15.49 23.17
CA HIS A 328 -12.07 -16.74 22.78
C HIS A 328 -11.10 -17.94 22.69
N ILE A 329 -9.89 -17.76 22.14
CA ILE A 329 -8.89 -18.82 22.06
C ILE A 329 -8.39 -19.22 23.45
N LEU A 330 -8.12 -18.25 24.33
CA LEU A 330 -7.70 -18.53 25.70
C LEU A 330 -8.74 -19.39 26.42
N GLU A 331 -10.02 -19.05 26.28
CA GLU A 331 -11.12 -19.80 26.90
C GLU A 331 -11.25 -21.22 26.31
N THR A 332 -11.27 -21.33 24.98
CA THR A 332 -11.62 -22.60 24.31
C THR A 332 -10.46 -23.58 24.17
N GLU A 333 -9.22 -23.10 24.07
CA GLU A 333 -8.05 -23.93 23.78
C GLU A 333 -7.11 -24.09 24.99
N PHE A 334 -7.17 -23.18 25.96
CA PHE A 334 -6.27 -23.18 27.11
C PHE A 334 -6.98 -23.20 28.47
N ASP A 335 -8.31 -23.06 28.51
CA ASP A 335 -9.09 -22.90 29.75
C ASP A 335 -8.57 -21.74 30.60
N ARG A 336 -8.22 -20.63 29.94
CA ARG A 336 -7.70 -19.39 30.55
C ARG A 336 -8.46 -18.17 30.08
N SER A 337 -8.27 -17.05 30.78
CA SER A 337 -8.78 -15.73 30.40
C SER A 337 -7.66 -14.69 30.27
N LEU A 338 -7.96 -13.54 29.67
CA LEU A 338 -7.05 -12.39 29.68
C LEU A 338 -6.71 -11.91 31.11
N SER A 339 -7.53 -12.24 32.10
CA SER A 339 -7.39 -11.79 33.49
C SER A 339 -6.56 -12.74 34.34
N ASP A 340 -6.26 -13.96 33.88
CA ASP A 340 -5.60 -14.97 34.70
C ASP A 340 -4.10 -14.71 34.84
N THR A 341 -3.57 -14.80 36.06
CA THR A 341 -2.13 -14.66 36.33
C THR A 341 -1.29 -15.60 35.46
N GLY A 342 -0.14 -15.12 34.98
CA GLY A 342 0.76 -15.83 34.09
C GLY A 342 0.32 -15.84 32.62
N VAL A 343 -0.72 -15.08 32.25
CA VAL A 343 -1.00 -14.75 30.83
C VAL A 343 -0.31 -13.43 30.55
N HIS A 344 1.00 -13.49 30.27
CA HIS A 344 1.77 -12.33 29.84
C HIS A 344 1.46 -12.01 28.38
N ILE A 345 1.16 -10.75 28.09
CA ILE A 345 0.75 -10.25 26.79
C ILE A 345 1.72 -9.18 26.33
N ILE A 346 2.16 -9.27 25.08
CA ILE A 346 3.03 -8.28 24.47
C ILE A 346 2.48 -7.77 23.13
N ASP A 347 2.48 -6.44 22.97
CA ASP A 347 2.45 -5.78 21.66
C ASP A 347 3.85 -5.29 21.25
N PRO A 348 4.57 -6.02 20.39
CA PRO A 348 5.93 -5.66 19.99
C PRO A 348 6.02 -4.45 19.05
N PHE A 349 4.89 -3.94 18.55
CA PHE A 349 4.81 -2.83 17.58
C PHE A 349 3.61 -1.95 17.94
N VAL A 350 3.65 -1.35 19.13
CA VAL A 350 2.47 -0.81 19.80
C VAL A 350 1.81 0.37 19.06
N GLY A 351 2.58 1.13 18.27
CA GLY A 351 2.11 2.33 17.61
C GLY A 351 1.53 3.30 18.64
N THR A 352 0.22 3.55 18.56
CA THR A 352 -0.50 4.47 19.46
C THR A 352 -1.11 3.81 20.70
N GLY A 353 -0.85 2.52 20.97
CA GLY A 353 -1.34 1.84 22.19
C GLY A 353 -2.67 1.09 22.05
N ASN A 354 -3.29 1.08 20.87
CA ASN A 354 -4.68 0.63 20.71
C ASN A 354 -4.96 -0.81 21.17
N PHE A 355 -4.07 -1.77 20.88
CA PHE A 355 -4.27 -3.15 21.31
C PHE A 355 -4.21 -3.27 22.83
N ILE A 356 -3.23 -2.62 23.48
CA ILE A 356 -3.10 -2.64 24.95
C ILE A 356 -4.31 -1.98 25.62
N VAL A 357 -4.72 -0.80 25.15
CA VAL A 357 -5.93 -0.11 25.65
C VAL A 357 -7.15 -1.02 25.51
N ARG A 358 -7.34 -1.64 24.35
CA ARG A 358 -8.51 -2.50 24.10
C ARG A 358 -8.47 -3.77 24.95
N LEU A 359 -7.30 -4.38 25.17
CA LEU A 359 -7.11 -5.52 26.08
C LEU A 359 -7.51 -5.15 27.51
N MET A 360 -7.07 -3.99 28.01
CA MET A 360 -7.40 -3.50 29.36
C MET A 360 -8.91 -3.37 29.58
N GLN A 361 -9.69 -3.05 28.54
CA GLN A 361 -11.14 -2.96 28.63
C GLN A 361 -11.82 -4.32 28.84
N ASP A 362 -11.22 -5.43 28.39
CA ASP A 362 -11.73 -6.80 28.57
C ASP A 362 -11.13 -7.51 29.81
N ILE A 363 -10.11 -6.94 30.45
CA ILE A 363 -9.55 -7.45 31.71
C ILE A 363 -10.48 -7.15 32.88
N GLN A 364 -10.70 -8.12 33.77
CA GLN A 364 -11.49 -7.93 34.98
C GLN A 364 -10.86 -6.88 35.90
N GLY A 365 -11.67 -5.99 36.48
CA GLY A 365 -11.17 -4.86 37.27
C GLY A 365 -10.31 -5.28 38.47
N THR A 366 -10.59 -6.44 39.07
CA THR A 366 -9.82 -7.00 40.20
C THR A 366 -8.44 -7.52 39.81
N ALA A 367 -8.22 -7.86 38.53
CA ALA A 367 -6.93 -8.31 38.00
C ALA A 367 -6.15 -7.18 37.31
N LEU A 368 -6.80 -6.06 37.00
CA LEU A 368 -6.24 -5.02 36.13
C LEU A 368 -4.93 -4.43 36.66
N GLU A 369 -4.82 -4.14 37.95
CA GLU A 369 -3.58 -3.56 38.51
C GLU A 369 -2.39 -4.52 38.37
N GLU A 370 -2.56 -5.80 38.72
CA GLU A 370 -1.51 -6.81 38.60
C GLU A 370 -1.09 -6.98 37.13
N LYS A 371 -2.08 -7.09 36.23
CA LYS A 371 -1.85 -7.17 34.79
C LYS A 371 -1.09 -5.97 34.26
N TYR A 372 -1.53 -4.77 34.62
CA TYR A 372 -0.94 -3.51 34.17
C TYR A 372 0.51 -3.33 34.61
N ARG A 373 0.85 -3.75 35.84
CA ARG A 373 2.21 -3.60 36.39
C ARG A 373 3.19 -4.65 35.88
N HIS A 374 2.72 -5.88 35.62
CA HIS A 374 3.61 -7.04 35.52
C HIS A 374 3.39 -7.90 34.27
N GLU A 375 2.20 -7.91 33.68
CA GLU A 375 1.83 -8.88 32.64
C GLU A 375 1.43 -8.26 31.30
N LEU A 376 1.29 -6.94 31.21
CA LEU A 376 1.13 -6.20 29.95
C LEU A 376 2.44 -5.54 29.54
N HIS A 377 2.88 -5.81 28.31
CA HIS A 377 4.16 -5.35 27.78
C HIS A 377 3.97 -4.76 26.39
N CYS A 378 4.74 -3.74 26.03
CA CYS A 378 4.77 -3.28 24.65
C CYS A 378 6.05 -2.53 24.27
N ASN A 379 6.38 -2.55 22.98
CA ASN A 379 7.56 -1.89 22.43
C ASN A 379 7.17 -0.89 21.35
N GLU A 380 7.97 0.15 21.22
CA GLU A 380 7.93 1.09 20.10
C GLU A 380 9.34 1.55 19.75
N VAL A 381 9.61 1.74 18.45
CA VAL A 381 10.90 2.24 17.97
C VAL A 381 10.87 3.75 17.74
N MET A 382 9.68 4.32 17.48
CA MET A 382 9.50 5.74 17.22
C MET A 382 9.09 6.52 18.46
N LEU A 383 9.76 7.65 18.70
CA LEU A 383 9.55 8.49 19.88
C LEU A 383 8.10 8.96 20.05
N LEU A 384 7.49 9.44 18.97
CA LEU A 384 6.20 10.11 19.06
C LEU A 384 5.03 9.13 19.25
N PRO A 385 4.94 8.00 18.51
CA PRO A 385 4.04 6.89 18.86
C PRO A 385 4.24 6.39 20.30
N TYR A 386 5.48 6.27 20.78
CA TYR A 386 5.78 5.85 22.15
C TYR A 386 5.12 6.77 23.19
N TYR A 387 5.19 8.09 23.01
CA TYR A 387 4.49 9.06 23.88
C TYR A 387 2.98 8.90 23.85
N ILE A 388 2.41 8.76 22.66
CA ILE A 388 0.95 8.60 22.49
C ILE A 388 0.47 7.30 23.14
N ALA A 389 1.20 6.19 22.95
CA ALA A 389 0.88 4.91 23.58
C ALA A 389 0.93 4.99 25.10
N SER A 390 2.00 5.57 25.67
CA SER A 390 2.14 5.77 27.12
C SER A 390 0.94 6.56 27.69
N LEU A 391 0.58 7.68 27.06
CA LEU A 391 -0.55 8.50 27.51
C LEU A 391 -1.90 7.79 27.41
N ASN A 392 -2.14 7.08 26.31
CA ASN A 392 -3.39 6.37 26.09
C ASN A 392 -3.59 5.22 27.09
N ILE A 393 -2.52 4.44 27.33
CA ILE A 393 -2.54 3.29 28.25
C ILE A 393 -2.72 3.78 29.70
N GLU A 394 -1.95 4.78 30.13
CA GLU A 394 -2.05 5.34 31.48
C GLU A 394 -3.42 5.95 31.76
N GLN A 395 -4.02 6.59 30.76
CA GLN A 395 -5.33 7.17 30.93
C GLN A 395 -6.44 6.11 30.99
N GLU A 396 -6.41 5.08 30.15
CA GLU A 396 -7.38 3.98 30.24
C GLU A 396 -7.35 3.37 31.64
N TYR A 397 -6.15 3.16 32.20
CA TYR A 397 -5.99 2.70 33.58
C TYR A 397 -6.63 3.66 34.58
N PHE A 398 -6.36 4.96 34.46
CA PHE A 398 -6.93 6.00 35.31
C PHE A 398 -8.46 6.04 35.23
N GLN A 399 -9.04 5.92 34.04
CA GLN A 399 -10.50 5.91 33.86
C GLN A 399 -11.16 4.71 34.52
N ARG A 400 -10.49 3.55 34.49
CA ARG A 400 -11.01 2.32 35.06
C ARG A 400 -10.86 2.19 36.57
N THR A 401 -9.81 2.80 37.14
CA THR A 401 -9.45 2.63 38.56
C THR A 401 -9.65 3.88 39.41
N GLY A 402 -9.70 5.07 38.79
CA GLY A 402 -9.70 6.36 39.47
C GLY A 402 -8.34 6.77 40.04
N ALA A 403 -7.31 5.94 39.90
CA ALA A 403 -5.96 6.17 40.42
C ALA A 403 -4.96 6.25 39.27
N TYR A 404 -4.08 7.25 39.33
CA TYR A 404 -3.01 7.39 38.34
C TYR A 404 -1.87 6.44 38.67
N LEU A 405 -1.37 5.75 37.66
CA LEU A 405 -0.20 4.91 37.76
C LEU A 405 0.59 4.94 36.43
N PRO A 406 1.90 5.21 36.43
CA PRO A 406 2.69 5.18 35.20
C PRO A 406 2.74 3.76 34.63
N PHE A 407 2.73 3.65 33.31
CA PHE A 407 2.82 2.34 32.66
C PHE A 407 4.28 1.91 32.52
N GLU A 408 4.69 0.93 33.32
CA GLU A 408 6.06 0.40 33.28
C GLU A 408 6.27 -0.70 32.22
N GLY A 409 5.20 -1.19 31.60
CA GLY A 409 5.25 -2.22 30.57
C GLY A 409 5.66 -1.73 29.19
N ILE A 410 5.77 -0.40 28.97
CA ILE A 410 6.20 0.18 27.68
C ILE A 410 7.70 0.44 27.64
N ALA A 411 8.35 0.02 26.55
CA ALA A 411 9.77 0.26 26.26
C ALA A 411 9.96 0.98 24.92
N LEU A 412 10.91 1.91 24.87
CA LEU A 412 11.43 2.45 23.61
C LEU A 412 12.59 1.56 23.15
N ALA A 413 12.32 0.68 22.19
CA ALA A 413 13.27 -0.34 21.72
C ALA A 413 12.90 -0.87 20.32
N ASP A 414 13.91 -1.26 19.54
CA ASP A 414 13.70 -2.06 18.34
C ASP A 414 13.58 -3.54 18.72
N THR A 415 12.36 -4.08 18.64
CA THR A 415 12.04 -5.47 19.00
C THR A 415 12.95 -6.51 18.32
N PHE A 416 13.41 -6.28 17.09
CA PHE A 416 14.28 -7.23 16.40
C PHE A 416 15.72 -7.15 16.90
N GLU A 417 16.18 -5.96 17.28
CA GLU A 417 17.54 -5.73 17.80
C GLU A 417 17.70 -6.29 19.22
N LEU A 418 16.62 -6.34 20.01
CA LEU A 418 16.63 -6.94 21.35
C LEU A 418 17.09 -8.41 21.39
N LEU A 419 17.09 -9.12 20.24
CA LEU A 419 17.62 -10.47 20.12
C LEU A 419 19.15 -10.53 19.94
N GLU A 420 19.80 -9.42 19.59
CA GLU A 420 21.25 -9.36 19.43
C GLU A 420 21.93 -9.33 20.81
N GLN A 421 22.91 -10.23 21.03
CA GLN A 421 23.57 -10.46 22.32
C GLN A 421 24.48 -9.31 22.81
N GLN A 422 24.43 -8.13 22.19
CA GLN A 422 25.35 -7.01 22.43
C GLN A 422 24.63 -5.70 22.78
N GLN A 423 23.73 -5.71 23.76
CA GLN A 423 23.19 -4.44 24.28
C GLN A 423 23.72 -4.19 25.69
N GLU A 424 24.56 -3.15 25.82
CA GLU A 424 24.77 -2.42 27.08
C GLU A 424 23.50 -1.61 27.42
N GLU A 425 23.51 -0.83 28.51
CA GLU A 425 22.35 -0.11 29.05
C GLU A 425 21.49 0.59 27.96
N LEU A 426 20.19 0.25 27.93
CA LEU A 426 19.18 0.76 27.00
C LEU A 426 18.55 2.06 27.49
N PHE A 427 19.07 3.16 26.97
CA PHE A 427 18.59 4.54 27.02
C PHE A 427 18.79 5.19 28.39
N THR A 428 18.16 4.59 29.39
CA THR A 428 18.35 4.86 30.80
C THR A 428 18.36 3.54 31.55
N ARG A 429 18.91 3.52 32.75
CA ARG A 429 18.81 2.35 33.64
C ARG A 429 17.36 1.88 33.80
N GLU A 430 16.41 2.82 33.92
CA GLU A 430 14.99 2.51 34.09
C GLU A 430 14.38 1.84 32.84
N ASN A 431 14.66 2.33 31.62
CA ASN A 431 14.21 1.69 30.38
C ASN A 431 14.89 0.33 30.14
N THR A 432 16.16 0.20 30.52
CA THR A 432 16.89 -1.08 30.52
C THR A 432 16.21 -2.10 31.42
N GLU A 433 15.86 -1.70 32.65
CA GLU A 433 15.16 -2.56 33.61
C GLU A 433 13.78 -2.98 33.10
N ARG A 434 13.07 -2.13 32.35
CA ARG A 434 11.81 -2.51 31.67
C ARG A 434 12.05 -3.61 30.63
N VAL A 435 13.03 -3.43 29.75
CA VAL A 435 13.35 -4.39 28.69
C VAL A 435 13.85 -5.72 29.26
N GLU A 436 14.69 -5.70 30.30
CA GLU A 436 15.19 -6.94 30.91
C GLU A 436 14.07 -7.71 31.63
N ARG A 437 13.16 -7.02 32.33
CA ARG A 437 11.93 -7.64 32.87
C ARG A 437 11.09 -8.27 31.77
N GLN A 438 10.90 -7.55 30.67
CA GLN A 438 10.14 -8.02 29.52
C GLN A 438 10.81 -9.22 28.83
N LYS A 439 12.14 -9.25 28.68
CA LYS A 439 12.88 -10.39 28.12
C LYS A 439 12.75 -11.63 29.01
N ALA A 440 12.79 -11.45 30.32
CA ALA A 440 12.69 -12.53 31.30
C ALA A 440 11.27 -13.10 31.44
N ALA A 441 10.23 -12.35 31.09
CA ALA A 441 8.84 -12.81 31.21
C ALA A 441 8.49 -13.91 30.19
N ASP A 442 7.72 -14.92 30.58
CA ASP A 442 7.26 -15.97 29.67
C ASP A 442 5.99 -15.50 28.95
N MET A 443 6.13 -14.99 27.72
CA MET A 443 5.02 -14.43 26.95
C MET A 443 4.08 -15.53 26.49
N PHE A 444 2.79 -15.37 26.79
CA PHE A 444 1.74 -16.30 26.39
C PHE A 444 0.99 -15.80 25.16
N VAL A 445 0.82 -14.49 25.03
CA VAL A 445 0.14 -13.85 23.90
C VAL A 445 1.04 -12.79 23.27
N VAL A 446 1.23 -12.87 21.96
CA VAL A 446 1.81 -11.79 21.15
C VAL A 446 0.71 -11.28 20.23
N ILE A 447 0.41 -9.98 20.28
CA ILE A 447 -0.65 -9.35 19.47
C ILE A 447 -0.14 -8.06 18.85
N GLY A 448 -0.60 -7.66 17.66
CA GLY A 448 -0.23 -6.35 17.12
C GLY A 448 -0.42 -6.19 15.61
N ASN A 449 0.10 -5.08 15.10
CA ASN A 449 0.18 -4.76 13.67
C ASN A 449 1.65 -4.49 13.29
N PRO A 450 2.43 -5.52 12.91
CA PRO A 450 3.83 -5.34 12.55
C PRO A 450 4.02 -4.48 11.29
N PRO A 451 5.16 -3.82 11.10
CA PRO A 451 5.41 -2.97 9.93
C PRO A 451 5.47 -3.78 8.62
N TYR A 452 4.97 -3.20 7.52
CA TYR A 452 5.04 -3.79 6.18
C TYR A 452 5.98 -2.99 5.28
N ASN A 453 7.18 -3.50 5.02
CA ASN A 453 8.10 -2.84 4.09
C ASN A 453 8.99 -3.87 3.40
N ALA A 454 8.65 -4.25 2.17
CA ALA A 454 9.48 -5.19 1.39
C ALA A 454 10.81 -4.56 0.90
N GLY A 455 10.98 -3.24 1.03
CA GLY A 455 12.17 -2.49 0.64
C GLY A 455 11.87 -1.21 -0.13
N GLN A 456 12.86 -0.34 -0.26
CA GLN A 456 12.80 0.88 -1.07
C GLN A 456 12.39 0.61 -2.53
N VAL A 457 11.59 1.51 -3.09
CA VAL A 457 11.14 1.43 -4.49
C VAL A 457 12.21 1.95 -5.43
N ASN A 458 12.96 2.99 -5.03
CA ASN A 458 14.04 3.57 -5.80
C ASN A 458 15.36 3.51 -5.00
N GLU A 459 16.46 3.21 -5.67
CA GLU A 459 17.79 3.19 -5.05
C GLU A 459 18.27 4.59 -4.64
N ASN A 460 17.75 5.64 -5.30
CA ASN A 460 18.07 7.03 -4.96
C ASN A 460 17.43 7.51 -3.65
N ASP A 461 16.41 6.82 -3.14
CA ASP A 461 15.81 7.13 -1.84
C ASP A 461 16.81 6.82 -0.70
N ASN A 462 17.83 5.99 -0.96
CA ASN A 462 18.84 5.54 -0.01
C ASN A 462 18.28 5.05 1.34
N ASN A 463 17.10 4.43 1.28
CA ASN A 463 16.27 4.05 2.40
C ASN A 463 16.10 2.52 2.49
N LYS A 464 17.23 1.82 2.58
CA LYS A 464 17.24 0.35 2.59
C LYS A 464 16.72 -0.17 3.92
N ASN A 465 15.93 -1.24 3.87
CA ASN A 465 15.52 -1.97 5.08
C ASN A 465 16.73 -2.36 5.92
N ARG A 466 16.57 -2.21 7.24
CA ARG A 466 17.54 -2.63 8.24
C ARG A 466 17.79 -4.13 8.16
N LYS A 467 19.05 -4.51 8.37
CA LYS A 467 19.47 -5.91 8.47
C LYS A 467 19.59 -6.26 9.94
N TYR A 468 19.00 -7.38 10.32
CA TYR A 468 19.07 -7.89 11.69
C TYR A 468 19.80 -9.23 11.62
N ARG A 469 21.02 -9.31 12.10
CA ARG A 469 21.94 -10.41 11.77
C ARG A 469 21.40 -11.76 12.24
N ILE A 470 20.91 -11.86 13.47
CA ILE A 470 20.34 -13.06 14.07
C ILE A 470 18.99 -13.38 13.43
N MET A 471 18.09 -12.41 13.32
CA MET A 471 16.78 -12.63 12.72
C MET A 471 16.87 -13.05 11.24
N ASP A 472 17.72 -12.38 10.46
CA ASP A 472 17.98 -12.73 9.06
C ASP A 472 18.67 -14.09 8.93
N LYS A 473 19.49 -14.49 9.92
CA LYS A 473 20.07 -15.83 9.98
C LYS A 473 19.00 -16.87 10.30
N LEU A 474 18.11 -16.64 11.26
CA LEU A 474 17.01 -17.54 11.59
C LEU A 474 16.13 -17.80 10.36
N ILE A 475 15.73 -16.74 9.64
CA ILE A 475 14.96 -16.87 8.39
C ILE A 475 15.75 -17.67 7.34
N ARG A 476 17.05 -17.39 7.20
CA ARG A 476 17.91 -18.07 6.23
C ARG A 476 18.00 -19.56 6.50
N ASP A 477 18.21 -19.93 7.75
CA ASP A 477 18.49 -21.29 8.18
C ASP A 477 17.20 -22.12 8.34
N THR A 478 16.02 -21.48 8.37
CA THR A 478 14.69 -22.13 8.46
C THR A 478 13.88 -21.94 7.17
N TRP A 479 13.06 -20.89 7.09
CA TRP A 479 12.05 -20.66 6.05
C TRP A 479 12.67 -20.52 4.66
N ALA A 480 13.79 -19.81 4.54
CA ALA A 480 14.45 -19.63 3.26
C ALA A 480 15.18 -20.90 2.81
N ALA A 481 15.78 -21.68 3.73
CA ALA A 481 16.45 -22.93 3.38
C ALA A 481 15.49 -23.91 2.69
N ASP A 482 14.28 -24.04 3.20
CA ASP A 482 13.24 -24.94 2.68
C ASP A 482 12.44 -24.39 1.49
N SER A 483 12.60 -23.10 1.15
CA SER A 483 11.92 -22.52 -0.02
C SER A 483 12.57 -22.96 -1.34
N LYS A 484 11.75 -23.43 -2.29
CA LYS A 484 12.17 -23.78 -3.66
C LYS A 484 12.29 -22.55 -4.58
N ALA A 485 11.84 -21.37 -4.13
CA ALA A 485 11.92 -20.16 -4.93
C ALA A 485 13.39 -19.68 -5.09
N ARG A 486 13.72 -19.13 -6.26
CA ARG A 486 15.05 -18.53 -6.50
C ARG A 486 15.20 -17.17 -5.83
N ASN A 487 14.18 -16.33 -5.95
CA ASN A 487 14.14 -15.04 -5.28
C ASN A 487 13.45 -15.21 -3.94
N LYS A 488 14.21 -15.05 -2.87
CA LYS A 488 13.77 -15.22 -1.48
C LYS A 488 13.71 -13.90 -0.72
N ASN A 489 13.88 -12.77 -1.40
CA ASN A 489 13.95 -11.45 -0.75
C ASN A 489 12.68 -11.12 0.05
N ALA A 490 11.52 -11.57 -0.44
CA ALA A 490 10.23 -11.34 0.22
C ALA A 490 10.13 -12.01 1.62
N LEU A 491 10.98 -13.01 1.92
CA LEU A 491 11.05 -13.62 3.25
C LEU A 491 11.73 -12.71 4.28
N TYR A 492 12.38 -11.63 3.86
CA TYR A 492 13.07 -10.70 4.76
C TYR A 492 12.27 -9.40 5.01
N ASP A 493 11.00 -9.38 4.64
CA ASP A 493 10.06 -8.30 4.95
C ASP A 493 9.83 -8.25 6.48
N PRO A 494 9.79 -7.06 7.14
CA PRO A 494 9.61 -6.96 8.58
C PRO A 494 8.41 -7.73 9.16
N TYR A 495 7.27 -7.82 8.49
CA TYR A 495 6.14 -8.60 9.03
C TYR A 495 6.42 -10.12 9.08
N ILE A 496 7.31 -10.61 8.21
CA ILE A 496 7.77 -12.01 8.21
C ILE A 496 8.71 -12.23 9.39
N LYS A 497 9.64 -11.29 9.63
CA LYS A 497 10.49 -11.26 10.84
C LYS A 497 9.63 -11.25 12.11
N ALA A 498 8.57 -10.44 12.14
CA ALA A 498 7.64 -10.35 13.26
C ALA A 498 6.94 -11.68 13.56
N ILE A 499 6.43 -12.38 12.54
CA ILE A 499 5.79 -13.69 12.74
C ILE A 499 6.81 -14.70 13.31
N LEU A 500 8.03 -14.75 12.77
CA LEU A 500 9.06 -15.67 13.27
C LEU A 500 9.43 -15.32 14.71
N TRP A 501 9.73 -14.04 14.97
CA TRP A 501 10.04 -13.53 16.30
C TRP A 501 8.95 -13.89 17.31
N ALA A 502 7.69 -13.67 16.97
CA ALA A 502 6.56 -13.93 17.86
C ALA A 502 6.41 -15.42 18.17
N LEU A 503 6.59 -16.29 17.16
CA LEU A 503 6.55 -17.73 17.34
C LEU A 503 7.67 -18.24 18.26
N GLU A 504 8.87 -17.68 18.14
CA GLU A 504 9.97 -17.97 19.06
C GLU A 504 9.67 -17.40 20.46
N ARG A 505 9.06 -16.22 20.54
CA ARG A 505 8.79 -15.50 21.80
C ARG A 505 7.79 -16.21 22.71
N ILE A 506 6.76 -16.85 22.14
CA ILE A 506 5.79 -17.66 22.90
C ILE A 506 6.32 -19.06 23.26
N GLY A 507 7.46 -19.48 22.69
CA GLY A 507 8.04 -20.79 22.98
C GLY A 507 7.15 -21.97 22.58
N LYS A 508 6.73 -22.76 23.59
CA LYS A 508 6.03 -24.05 23.40
C LYS A 508 4.51 -23.95 23.34
N GLU A 509 3.93 -22.97 24.03
CA GLU A 509 2.48 -22.79 24.09
C GLU A 509 2.13 -21.30 24.11
N GLY A 510 0.98 -20.96 23.53
CA GLY A 510 0.52 -19.58 23.46
C GLY A 510 -0.12 -19.22 22.13
N VAL A 511 -0.38 -17.92 21.97
CA VAL A 511 -1.12 -17.34 20.84
C VAL A 511 -0.33 -16.21 20.21
N VAL A 512 -0.16 -16.24 18.89
CA VAL A 512 0.29 -15.09 18.10
C VAL A 512 -0.87 -14.59 17.26
N ALA A 513 -1.26 -13.33 17.40
CA ALA A 513 -2.36 -12.70 16.66
C ALA A 513 -1.88 -11.42 15.95
N PHE A 514 -1.72 -11.47 14.63
CA PHE A 514 -1.28 -10.32 13.84
C PHE A 514 -2.21 -10.00 12.69
N VAL A 515 -2.35 -8.70 12.40
CA VAL A 515 -2.81 -8.23 11.10
C VAL A 515 -1.59 -7.94 10.22
N THR A 516 -1.49 -8.60 9.07
CA THR A 516 -0.29 -8.55 8.21
C THR A 516 -0.62 -8.51 6.73
N ASN A 517 0.38 -8.22 5.91
CA ASN A 517 0.32 -8.43 4.46
C ASN A 517 -0.01 -9.90 4.13
N ASN A 518 -1.01 -10.13 3.27
CA ASN A 518 -1.50 -11.47 2.93
C ASN A 518 -0.66 -12.21 1.87
N GLY A 519 0.42 -11.62 1.37
CA GLY A 519 1.22 -12.18 0.27
C GLY A 519 1.88 -13.53 0.58
N PHE A 520 2.06 -13.90 1.85
CA PHE A 520 2.63 -15.20 2.24
C PHE A 520 1.66 -16.37 2.04
N LEU A 521 0.35 -16.13 1.99
CA LEU A 521 -0.68 -17.18 1.91
C LEU A 521 -0.56 -17.99 0.62
N ASP A 522 -0.37 -17.30 -0.49
CA ASP A 522 -0.20 -17.93 -1.78
C ASP A 522 1.27 -17.86 -2.26
N GLY A 523 2.05 -16.84 -1.88
CA GLY A 523 3.33 -16.42 -2.51
C GLY A 523 4.35 -17.53 -2.78
N MET A 524 5.03 -17.49 -3.93
CA MET A 524 5.96 -18.55 -4.35
C MET A 524 7.16 -18.71 -3.40
N ALA A 525 7.67 -17.60 -2.83
CA ALA A 525 8.82 -17.62 -1.94
C ALA A 525 8.52 -18.10 -0.51
N PHE A 526 7.24 -18.27 -0.18
CA PHE A 526 6.79 -18.58 1.17
C PHE A 526 6.41 -20.06 1.37
N ASP A 527 6.73 -20.93 0.41
CA ASP A 527 6.55 -22.38 0.53
C ASP A 527 7.29 -22.96 1.73
N GLY A 528 8.54 -22.54 1.96
CA GLY A 528 9.29 -22.89 3.16
C GLY A 528 8.64 -22.34 4.44
N MET A 529 8.24 -21.06 4.47
CA MET A 529 7.53 -20.48 5.62
C MET A 529 6.24 -21.25 5.94
N ARG A 530 5.39 -21.52 4.95
CA ARG A 530 4.13 -22.26 5.14
C ARG A 530 4.35 -23.68 5.65
N LYS A 531 5.39 -24.38 5.18
CA LYS A 531 5.83 -25.67 5.72
C LYS A 531 6.15 -25.56 7.22
N HIS A 532 6.97 -24.59 7.59
CA HIS A 532 7.39 -24.39 8.99
C HIS A 532 6.25 -23.94 9.89
N LEU A 533 5.36 -23.06 9.43
CA LEU A 533 4.16 -22.66 10.17
C LEU A 533 3.25 -23.86 10.47
N ALA A 534 2.95 -24.67 9.46
CA ALA A 534 2.14 -25.88 9.60
C ALA A 534 2.82 -26.95 10.47
N ALA A 535 4.15 -26.92 10.60
CA ALA A 535 4.87 -27.79 11.52
C ALA A 535 4.95 -27.21 12.94
N ALA A 536 4.93 -25.88 13.10
CA ALA A 536 5.15 -25.21 14.36
C ALA A 536 3.86 -24.93 15.15
N CYS A 537 2.70 -24.85 14.50
CA CYS A 537 1.42 -24.46 15.12
C CYS A 537 0.41 -25.60 15.04
N ASP A 538 -0.37 -25.81 16.10
CA ASP A 538 -1.42 -26.84 16.13
C ASP A 538 -2.67 -26.37 15.37
N ARG A 539 -2.99 -25.07 15.46
CA ARG A 539 -4.04 -24.42 14.67
C ARG A 539 -3.55 -23.11 14.07
N ILE A 540 -3.99 -22.84 12.85
CA ILE A 540 -3.73 -21.59 12.13
C ILE A 540 -5.06 -21.07 11.60
N TYR A 541 -5.45 -19.87 12.02
CA TYR A 541 -6.60 -19.16 11.47
C TYR A 541 -6.11 -18.01 10.59
N THR A 542 -6.59 -17.96 9.34
CA THR A 542 -6.28 -16.88 8.40
C THR A 542 -7.58 -16.30 7.84
N LEU A 543 -7.90 -15.08 8.28
CA LEU A 543 -8.97 -14.28 7.71
C LEU A 543 -8.39 -13.31 6.67
N ASP A 544 -8.52 -13.64 5.39
CA ASP A 544 -8.04 -12.83 4.28
C ASP A 544 -9.04 -11.72 3.94
N LEU A 545 -8.66 -10.49 4.32
CA LEU A 545 -9.42 -9.28 4.05
C LEU A 545 -9.21 -8.76 2.62
N GLY A 546 -8.34 -9.40 1.82
CA GLY A 546 -8.10 -9.04 0.42
C GLY A 546 -7.57 -7.60 0.26
N GLY A 547 -8.05 -6.88 -0.76
CA GLY A 547 -7.70 -5.45 -0.93
C GLY A 547 -6.35 -5.16 -1.60
N ASN A 548 -5.76 -6.14 -2.31
CA ASN A 548 -4.52 -5.93 -3.05
C ASN A 548 -4.77 -5.13 -4.35
N ALA A 549 -4.43 -3.85 -4.35
CA ALA A 549 -4.56 -2.93 -5.49
C ALA A 549 -3.73 -3.34 -6.72
N ARG A 550 -2.64 -4.10 -6.52
CA ARG A 550 -1.77 -4.56 -7.62
C ARG A 550 -2.46 -5.62 -8.50
N LYS A 551 -3.43 -6.35 -7.94
CA LYS A 551 -4.32 -7.26 -8.66
C LYS A 551 -5.49 -6.55 -9.38
N ARG A 552 -5.45 -5.20 -9.48
CA ARG A 552 -6.46 -4.32 -10.10
C ARG A 552 -7.86 -4.57 -9.55
N LEU A 553 -8.13 -3.97 -8.38
CA LEU A 553 -9.39 -4.10 -7.66
C LEU A 553 -10.61 -3.72 -8.52
N LYS A 554 -11.69 -4.50 -8.37
CA LYS A 554 -13.00 -4.23 -8.99
C LYS A 554 -13.73 -3.06 -8.31
N VAL A 555 -13.33 -2.72 -7.07
CA VAL A 555 -13.98 -1.72 -6.21
C VAL A 555 -12.95 -0.75 -5.65
N SER A 556 -13.26 0.55 -5.68
CA SER A 556 -12.46 1.60 -5.03
C SER A 556 -12.52 1.43 -3.51
N GLU A 557 -11.41 1.69 -2.81
CA GLU A 557 -11.33 1.58 -1.34
C GLU A 557 -11.62 0.17 -0.79
N ALA A 558 -11.25 -0.88 -1.52
CA ALA A 558 -11.40 -2.25 -1.02
C ALA A 558 -10.39 -2.61 0.10
N ASN A 559 -9.30 -1.86 0.24
CA ASN A 559 -8.29 -2.13 1.26
C ASN A 559 -8.69 -1.52 2.62
N VAL A 560 -8.59 -2.30 3.69
CA VAL A 560 -8.99 -1.87 5.05
C VAL A 560 -8.14 -0.75 5.63
N PHE A 561 -6.89 -0.60 5.19
CA PHE A 561 -5.96 0.45 5.58
C PHE A 561 -5.77 1.52 4.49
N GLY A 562 -6.45 1.42 3.34
CA GLY A 562 -6.23 2.33 2.21
C GLY A 562 -4.88 2.13 1.48
N ILE A 563 -4.14 1.06 1.78
CA ILE A 563 -2.84 0.75 1.15
C ILE A 563 -3.00 -0.15 -0.09
N ARG A 564 -1.88 -0.38 -0.80
CA ARG A 564 -1.88 -1.13 -2.08
C ARG A 564 -1.73 -2.65 -1.94
N VAL A 565 -1.20 -3.16 -0.83
CA VAL A 565 -0.99 -4.60 -0.61
C VAL A 565 -2.22 -5.24 0.03
N GLY A 566 -2.45 -6.53 -0.19
CA GLY A 566 -3.55 -7.24 0.47
C GLY A 566 -3.26 -7.50 1.94
N VAL A 567 -4.30 -7.66 2.75
CA VAL A 567 -4.22 -7.71 4.22
C VAL A 567 -4.96 -8.93 4.74
N SER A 568 -4.45 -9.55 5.79
CA SER A 568 -5.07 -10.68 6.47
C SER A 568 -4.87 -10.60 7.99
N ILE A 569 -5.85 -11.06 8.76
CA ILE A 569 -5.72 -11.32 10.19
C ILE A 569 -5.31 -12.78 10.36
N ASN A 570 -4.22 -13.03 11.07
CA ASN A 570 -3.59 -14.33 11.22
C ASN A 570 -3.41 -14.65 12.71
N LEU A 571 -3.95 -15.80 13.13
CA LEU A 571 -3.80 -16.32 14.49
C LEU A 571 -3.09 -17.67 14.43
N PHE A 572 -1.95 -17.77 15.10
CA PHE A 572 -1.13 -18.98 15.20
C PHE A 572 -1.15 -19.48 16.64
N ILE A 573 -1.59 -20.72 16.84
CA ILE A 573 -1.81 -21.31 18.17
C ILE A 573 -0.85 -22.47 18.37
N LYS A 574 -0.13 -22.46 19.51
CA LYS A 574 0.67 -23.59 20.00
C LYS A 574 0.12 -24.08 21.32
N THR A 575 0.00 -25.38 21.47
CA THR A 575 -0.47 -26.08 22.67
C THR A 575 0.62 -27.03 23.14
N ASN A 576 0.77 -27.22 24.45
CA ASN A 576 1.78 -28.10 25.03
C ASN A 576 1.40 -29.60 24.97
N GLN A 577 0.58 -30.01 24.00
CA GLN A 577 0.13 -31.39 23.82
C GLN A 577 1.07 -32.18 22.89
N ASP A 578 1.18 -33.50 23.12
CA ASP A 578 1.98 -34.38 22.27
C ASP A 578 1.44 -34.40 20.83
N ARG A 579 2.28 -33.95 19.89
CA ARG A 579 1.95 -33.78 18.47
C ARG A 579 1.76 -35.12 17.75
N SER A 580 0.57 -35.69 17.88
CA SER A 580 0.15 -36.86 17.08
C SER A 580 -0.65 -36.48 15.83
N ALA A 581 -1.19 -35.26 15.76
CA ALA A 581 -2.06 -34.79 14.67
C ALA A 581 -1.39 -33.73 13.78
N THR A 582 -1.74 -33.73 12.49
CA THR A 582 -1.37 -32.68 11.54
C THR A 582 -2.04 -31.35 11.90
N SER A 583 -1.32 -30.23 11.78
CA SER A 583 -1.84 -28.88 12.01
C SER A 583 -3.14 -28.61 11.26
N ARG A 584 -4.11 -28.00 11.95
CA ARG A 584 -5.39 -27.60 11.36
C ARG A 584 -5.31 -26.17 10.85
N ILE A 585 -5.30 -26.02 9.52
CA ILE A 585 -5.26 -24.72 8.84
C ILE A 585 -6.68 -24.32 8.43
N LEU A 586 -7.14 -23.17 8.90
CA LEU A 586 -8.50 -22.65 8.77
C LEU A 586 -8.46 -21.31 8.05
N TYR A 587 -9.17 -21.20 6.94
CA TYR A 587 -9.13 -20.04 6.06
C TYR A 587 -10.53 -19.51 5.76
N TYR A 588 -10.62 -18.19 5.65
CA TYR A 588 -11.80 -17.52 5.16
C TYR A 588 -11.37 -16.29 4.37
N GLN A 589 -11.96 -16.07 3.19
CA GLN A 589 -11.74 -14.89 2.37
C GLN A 589 -12.98 -14.01 2.35
N THR A 590 -12.80 -12.72 2.64
CA THR A 590 -13.88 -11.73 2.41
C THR A 590 -14.11 -11.54 0.91
N ASN A 591 -15.34 -11.18 0.53
CA ASN A 591 -15.70 -11.03 -0.89
C ASN A 591 -14.85 -9.92 -1.56
N GLU A 592 -14.28 -10.22 -2.73
CA GLU A 592 -13.43 -9.28 -3.48
C GLU A 592 -14.16 -8.01 -3.94
N LEU A 593 -15.50 -8.03 -3.97
CA LEU A 593 -16.36 -6.91 -4.32
C LEU A 593 -16.71 -6.01 -3.11
N TRP A 594 -16.24 -6.34 -1.91
CA TRP A 594 -16.50 -5.53 -0.73
C TRP A 594 -15.57 -4.33 -0.64
N ASN A 595 -16.16 -3.17 -0.33
CA ASN A 595 -15.41 -1.99 0.09
C ASN A 595 -14.95 -2.12 1.56
N ARG A 596 -14.12 -1.18 2.02
CA ARG A 596 -13.61 -1.11 3.40
C ARG A 596 -14.72 -1.16 4.46
N LYS A 597 -15.81 -0.39 4.28
CA LYS A 597 -16.90 -0.35 5.27
C LYS A 597 -17.55 -1.72 5.44
N GLN A 598 -17.86 -2.41 4.34
CA GLN A 598 -18.47 -3.74 4.39
C GLN A 598 -17.59 -4.78 5.10
N LYS A 599 -16.26 -4.66 4.97
CA LYS A 599 -15.31 -5.51 5.70
C LYS A 599 -15.31 -5.20 7.19
N PHE A 600 -15.43 -3.92 7.58
CA PHE A 600 -15.57 -3.53 8.97
C PHE A 600 -16.90 -3.98 9.58
N ASP A 601 -18.00 -3.83 8.84
CA ASP A 601 -19.32 -4.32 9.25
C ASP A 601 -19.25 -5.84 9.50
N PHE A 602 -18.62 -6.61 8.60
CA PHE A 602 -18.40 -8.04 8.79
C PHE A 602 -17.64 -8.39 10.07
N LEU A 603 -16.52 -7.71 10.36
CA LEU A 603 -15.74 -7.92 11.59
C LEU A 603 -16.57 -7.61 12.84
N ASN A 604 -17.32 -6.51 12.80
CA ASN A 604 -18.20 -6.10 13.89
C ASN A 604 -19.38 -7.08 14.07
N GLU A 605 -19.95 -7.64 13.02
CA GLU A 605 -21.04 -8.61 13.15
C GLU A 605 -20.55 -9.94 13.74
N HIS A 606 -19.36 -10.41 13.33
CA HIS A 606 -18.83 -11.70 13.74
C HIS A 606 -18.11 -11.66 15.08
N GLN A 607 -17.58 -10.50 15.50
CA GLN A 607 -16.95 -10.23 16.80
C GLN A 607 -15.64 -10.98 17.08
N HIS A 608 -15.54 -12.28 16.81
CA HIS A 608 -14.35 -13.12 17.01
C HIS A 608 -14.32 -14.32 16.05
N ILE A 609 -13.18 -15.03 16.00
CA ILE A 609 -12.97 -16.18 15.10
C ILE A 609 -13.99 -17.33 15.27
N GLY A 610 -14.61 -17.48 16.44
CA GLY A 610 -15.54 -18.58 16.73
C GLY A 610 -16.84 -18.51 15.91
N ASN A 611 -17.20 -17.32 15.44
CA ASN A 611 -18.41 -17.10 14.65
C ASN A 611 -18.17 -17.13 13.14
N ILE A 612 -16.93 -17.36 12.69
CA ILE A 612 -16.60 -17.46 11.26
C ILE A 612 -16.77 -18.89 10.78
N ALA A 613 -17.42 -19.03 9.62
CA ALA A 613 -17.56 -20.31 8.92
C ALA A 613 -16.27 -20.66 8.17
N TRP A 614 -15.32 -21.28 8.86
CA TRP A 614 -13.99 -21.59 8.32
C TRP A 614 -13.97 -22.72 7.29
N GLN A 615 -13.18 -22.54 6.23
CA GLN A 615 -12.76 -23.62 5.34
C GLN A 615 -11.47 -24.26 5.87
N THR A 616 -11.45 -25.60 5.99
CA THR A 616 -10.20 -26.31 6.31
C THR A 616 -9.35 -26.46 5.05
N ILE A 617 -8.07 -26.11 5.14
CA ILE A 617 -7.11 -26.20 4.05
C ILE A 617 -6.14 -27.36 4.30
N HIS A 618 -5.85 -28.11 3.24
CA HIS A 618 -4.80 -29.12 3.22
C HIS A 618 -3.68 -28.69 2.26
N PRO A 619 -2.45 -28.47 2.76
CA PRO A 619 -1.32 -28.14 1.90
C PRO A 619 -1.06 -29.23 0.86
N ASP A 620 -0.69 -28.84 -0.37
CA ASP A 620 -0.20 -29.78 -1.39
C ASP A 620 1.23 -30.28 -1.09
N LYS A 621 1.78 -31.13 -1.97
CA LYS A 621 3.15 -31.67 -1.85
C LYS A 621 4.24 -30.59 -1.92
N GLN A 622 3.90 -29.38 -2.36
CA GLN A 622 4.74 -28.21 -2.49
C GLN A 622 4.47 -27.20 -1.37
N TYR A 623 3.67 -27.55 -0.36
CA TYR A 623 3.25 -26.68 0.74
C TYR A 623 2.52 -25.41 0.26
N THR A 624 1.78 -25.50 -0.84
CA THR A 624 0.78 -24.52 -1.25
C THR A 624 -0.46 -24.70 -0.42
N TRP A 625 -0.94 -23.65 0.24
CA TRP A 625 -2.20 -23.68 1.01
C TRP A 625 -3.42 -23.52 0.10
N LEU A 626 -3.46 -22.43 -0.68
CA LEU A 626 -4.58 -22.15 -1.59
C LEU A 626 -4.42 -22.92 -2.91
N THR A 627 -4.98 -24.13 -2.97
CA THR A 627 -4.88 -25.08 -4.10
C THR A 627 -6.13 -25.14 -4.98
N GLU A 628 -7.18 -24.41 -4.62
CA GLU A 628 -8.41 -24.33 -5.42
C GLU A 628 -8.11 -23.88 -6.86
N GLY A 629 -8.69 -24.59 -7.84
CA GLY A 629 -8.46 -24.36 -9.26
C GLY A 629 -7.13 -24.90 -9.80
N LEU A 630 -6.27 -25.54 -9.01
CA LEU A 630 -5.09 -26.23 -9.52
C LEU A 630 -5.46 -27.60 -10.09
N HIS A 631 -5.01 -27.84 -11.32
CA HIS A 631 -5.24 -29.09 -12.04
C HIS A 631 -3.96 -29.92 -12.11
N ALA A 632 -4.00 -31.15 -11.57
CA ALA A 632 -2.83 -32.01 -11.47
C ALA A 632 -2.35 -32.53 -12.83
N GLU A 633 -3.26 -32.72 -13.79
CA GLU A 633 -2.91 -33.14 -15.15
C GLU A 633 -2.01 -32.14 -15.88
N PHE A 634 -1.99 -30.87 -15.45
CA PHE A 634 -1.10 -29.85 -16.00
C PHE A 634 0.38 -30.26 -15.89
N GLU A 635 0.77 -30.96 -14.81
CA GLU A 635 2.14 -31.44 -14.62
C GLU A 635 2.52 -32.57 -15.59
N THR A 636 1.55 -33.20 -16.25
CA THR A 636 1.78 -34.29 -17.23
C THR A 636 2.09 -33.78 -18.64
N PHE A 637 1.78 -32.51 -18.92
CA PHE A 637 2.02 -31.87 -20.21
C PHE A 637 3.49 -31.46 -20.38
N ILE A 638 3.90 -31.12 -21.61
CA ILE A 638 5.29 -30.78 -21.91
C ILE A 638 5.57 -29.33 -21.51
N PRO A 639 6.44 -29.04 -20.52
CA PRO A 639 6.75 -27.66 -20.15
C PRO A 639 7.41 -26.89 -21.30
N LEU A 640 7.08 -25.59 -21.44
CA LEU A 640 7.77 -24.72 -22.39
C LEU A 640 9.29 -24.72 -22.17
N GLY A 641 9.72 -24.68 -20.91
CA GLY A 641 11.13 -24.71 -20.55
C GLY A 641 11.28 -24.84 -19.05
N THR A 642 12.41 -25.40 -18.61
CA THR A 642 12.74 -25.48 -17.19
C THR A 642 14.14 -24.93 -16.95
N LYS A 643 14.39 -24.43 -15.73
CA LYS A 643 15.73 -23.95 -15.35
C LYS A 643 16.78 -25.06 -15.41
N LYS A 644 16.40 -26.28 -15.04
CA LYS A 644 17.27 -27.46 -15.10
C LYS A 644 17.71 -27.72 -16.54
N ALA A 645 16.74 -27.85 -17.46
CA ALA A 645 17.03 -28.07 -18.88
C ALA A 645 17.89 -26.94 -19.49
N LYS A 646 17.66 -25.69 -19.06
CA LYS A 646 18.47 -24.54 -19.48
C LYS A 646 19.92 -24.58 -18.99
N MET A 647 20.17 -25.13 -17.81
CA MET A 647 21.52 -25.22 -17.20
C MET A 647 22.31 -26.45 -17.65
N ASP A 648 21.63 -27.55 -18.00
CA ASP A 648 22.27 -28.79 -18.39
C ASP A 648 23.14 -28.61 -19.66
N LYS A 649 24.39 -29.08 -19.59
CA LYS A 649 25.32 -29.10 -20.72
C LYS A 649 24.95 -30.27 -21.64
N GLY A 650 24.40 -29.97 -22.82
CA GLY A 650 23.97 -30.99 -23.80
C GLY A 650 22.54 -30.77 -24.32
N ALA A 651 22.03 -31.74 -25.08
CA ALA A 651 20.67 -31.73 -25.60
C ALA A 651 19.66 -31.71 -24.43
N ALA A 652 18.68 -30.81 -24.50
CA ALA A 652 17.59 -30.80 -23.51
C ALA A 652 16.50 -31.79 -23.91
N THR A 653 16.00 -32.52 -22.92
CA THR A 653 14.84 -33.40 -23.03
C THR A 653 13.71 -32.91 -22.13
N ASN A 654 12.49 -33.38 -22.36
CA ASN A 654 11.30 -33.07 -21.57
C ASN A 654 10.89 -31.59 -21.56
N VAL A 655 11.33 -30.78 -22.53
CA VAL A 655 10.97 -29.36 -22.68
C VAL A 655 10.85 -28.99 -24.15
N ILE A 656 9.99 -28.02 -24.49
CA ILE A 656 9.88 -27.50 -25.86
C ILE A 656 11.08 -26.63 -26.22
N PHE A 657 11.45 -25.67 -25.37
CA PHE A 657 12.55 -24.73 -25.60
C PHE A 657 13.75 -25.06 -24.73
N LYS A 658 14.95 -25.09 -25.34
CA LYS A 658 16.21 -25.27 -24.61
C LYS A 658 16.51 -24.06 -23.70
N THR A 659 16.28 -22.85 -24.21
CA THR A 659 16.53 -21.61 -23.46
C THR A 659 15.39 -20.61 -23.60
N TYR A 660 15.36 -19.65 -22.69
CA TYR A 660 14.39 -18.56 -22.63
C TYR A 660 14.97 -17.45 -21.76
N SER A 661 14.48 -16.23 -21.90
CA SER A 661 15.01 -15.06 -21.19
C SER A 661 13.90 -14.31 -20.46
N SER A 662 14.22 -13.60 -19.39
CA SER A 662 13.35 -12.50 -18.97
C SER A 662 13.51 -11.33 -19.94
N GLY A 663 12.51 -10.44 -19.97
CA GLY A 663 12.62 -9.10 -20.57
C GLY A 663 13.77 -8.28 -19.97
N VAL A 664 14.26 -7.28 -20.71
CA VAL A 664 15.31 -6.37 -20.24
C VAL A 664 14.84 -5.62 -19.01
N LYS A 665 15.70 -5.52 -18.00
CA LYS A 665 15.44 -4.78 -16.76
C LYS A 665 16.42 -3.62 -16.67
N THR A 666 15.90 -2.39 -16.66
CA THR A 666 16.76 -1.20 -16.67
C THR A 666 16.99 -0.61 -15.28
N ASN A 667 15.96 -0.62 -14.41
CA ASN A 667 15.85 0.18 -13.17
C ASN A 667 15.94 1.70 -13.36
N ARG A 668 15.88 2.20 -14.60
CA ARG A 668 16.01 3.63 -14.91
C ARG A 668 15.30 3.99 -16.22
N ASP A 669 14.08 3.48 -16.39
CA ASP A 669 13.35 3.59 -17.66
C ASP A 669 13.29 5.02 -18.19
N ALA A 670 13.04 6.02 -17.33
CA ALA A 670 12.98 7.43 -17.74
C ALA A 670 14.27 7.91 -18.46
N TRP A 671 15.41 7.32 -18.14
CA TRP A 671 16.71 7.68 -18.68
C TRP A 671 17.08 6.91 -19.95
N VAL A 672 16.72 5.63 -20.03
CA VAL A 672 17.17 4.73 -21.09
C VAL A 672 16.07 4.30 -22.05
N TYR A 673 14.82 4.69 -21.80
CA TYR A 673 13.70 4.60 -22.74
C TYR A 673 13.19 5.99 -23.10
N ASN A 674 12.88 6.23 -24.38
CA ASN A 674 12.08 7.38 -24.82
C ASN A 674 11.45 7.11 -26.19
N PHE A 675 10.26 7.65 -26.45
CA PHE A 675 9.67 7.64 -27.78
C PHE A 675 10.46 8.50 -28.77
N ASN A 676 11.06 9.61 -28.30
CA ASN A 676 11.88 10.48 -29.12
C ASN A 676 13.37 10.06 -29.05
N PRO A 677 13.98 9.61 -30.16
CA PRO A 677 15.36 9.11 -30.16
C PRO A 677 16.39 10.21 -29.82
N ASN A 678 16.14 11.46 -30.22
CA ASN A 678 17.04 12.58 -29.91
C ASN A 678 17.00 12.92 -28.42
N ALA A 679 15.80 12.86 -27.81
CA ALA A 679 15.67 13.03 -26.36
C ALA A 679 16.38 11.91 -25.60
N LEU A 680 16.21 10.65 -26.04
CA LEU A 680 16.92 9.50 -25.47
C LEU A 680 18.44 9.69 -25.51
N THR A 681 18.99 10.04 -26.67
CA THR A 681 20.44 10.27 -26.83
C THR A 681 20.96 11.32 -25.85
N LYS A 682 20.27 12.47 -25.72
CA LYS A 682 20.66 13.53 -24.78
C LYS A 682 20.60 13.04 -23.33
N ASN A 683 19.54 12.31 -22.95
CA ASN A 683 19.39 11.76 -21.60
C ASN A 683 20.51 10.79 -21.27
N VAL A 684 20.82 9.86 -22.17
CA VAL A 684 21.85 8.84 -21.99
C VAL A 684 23.24 9.46 -21.92
N GLN A 685 23.56 10.45 -22.76
CA GLN A 685 24.85 11.15 -22.70
C GLN A 685 25.04 11.88 -21.37
N ARG A 686 24.00 12.56 -20.87
CA ARG A 686 24.02 13.21 -19.55
C ARG A 686 24.20 12.21 -18.41
N LEU A 687 23.50 11.08 -18.49
CA LEU A 687 23.61 9.99 -17.51
C LEU A 687 25.04 9.42 -17.49
N ILE A 688 25.58 9.08 -18.65
CA ILE A 688 26.94 8.54 -18.81
C ILE A 688 27.99 9.53 -18.30
N GLY A 689 27.86 10.81 -18.65
CA GLY A 689 28.77 11.85 -18.18
C GLY A 689 28.78 11.97 -16.65
N THR A 690 27.60 11.95 -16.03
CA THR A 690 27.47 11.97 -14.56
C THR A 690 28.09 10.73 -13.93
N TYR A 691 27.74 9.54 -14.43
CA TYR A 691 28.26 8.28 -13.93
C TYR A 691 29.78 8.18 -14.04
N ASN A 692 30.34 8.50 -15.21
CA ASN A 692 31.79 8.41 -15.44
C ASN A 692 32.58 9.41 -14.59
N ALA A 693 32.02 10.61 -14.32
CA ALA A 693 32.64 11.55 -13.40
C ALA A 693 32.79 10.96 -11.98
N ASP A 694 31.77 10.25 -11.49
CA ASP A 694 31.85 9.55 -10.20
C ASP A 694 32.78 8.33 -10.23
N VAL A 695 32.87 7.60 -11.36
CA VAL A 695 33.86 6.53 -11.55
C VAL A 695 35.28 7.09 -11.48
N ASP A 696 35.55 8.21 -12.14
CA ASP A 696 36.88 8.84 -12.14
C ASP A 696 37.22 9.38 -10.74
N ARG A 697 36.27 9.99 -10.04
CA ARG A 697 36.42 10.39 -8.63
C ARG A 697 36.74 9.18 -7.74
N TRP A 698 36.06 8.05 -7.95
CA TRP A 698 36.27 6.83 -7.17
C TRP A 698 37.66 6.22 -7.43
N LYS A 699 38.11 6.17 -8.70
CA LYS A 699 39.43 5.63 -9.07
C LYS A 699 40.61 6.41 -8.49
N ARG A 700 40.46 7.71 -8.25
CA ARG A 700 41.52 8.57 -7.70
C ARG A 700 41.65 8.49 -6.18
N ARG A 701 40.75 7.80 -5.50
CA ARG A 701 40.80 7.62 -4.04
C ARG A 701 41.69 6.46 -3.64
N GLU A 702 42.45 6.65 -2.58
CA GLU A 702 43.32 5.62 -1.98
C GLU A 702 42.59 4.82 -0.88
N ASP A 703 41.49 5.36 -0.32
CA ASP A 703 40.73 4.86 0.85
C ASP A 703 39.46 4.07 0.50
N THR A 704 39.32 3.60 -0.74
CA THR A 704 38.07 3.00 -1.28
C THR A 704 37.53 1.77 -0.54
N LYS A 705 38.32 1.13 0.33
CA LYS A 705 37.89 -0.03 1.15
C LYS A 705 37.15 0.36 2.42
N GLU A 706 37.33 1.58 2.90
CA GLU A 706 36.81 2.06 4.19
C GLU A 706 35.51 2.87 4.02
N ILE A 707 35.21 3.32 2.79
CA ILE A 707 34.05 4.18 2.51
C ILE A 707 32.86 3.39 1.99
N ASN A 708 31.69 3.70 2.55
CA ASN A 708 30.42 3.27 2.00
C ASN A 708 30.12 4.04 0.70
N VAL A 709 29.91 3.32 -0.41
CA VAL A 709 29.59 3.92 -1.71
C VAL A 709 28.33 4.78 -1.65
N ASP A 710 27.39 4.46 -0.75
CA ASP A 710 26.14 5.19 -0.59
C ASP A 710 26.35 6.59 0.02
N GLU A 711 27.47 6.82 0.73
CA GLU A 711 27.89 8.14 1.25
C GLU A 711 28.74 8.93 0.24
N PHE A 712 29.27 8.26 -0.79
CA PHE A 712 30.14 8.87 -1.79
C PHE A 712 29.39 9.47 -2.99
N VAL A 713 28.37 8.77 -3.46
CA VAL A 713 27.62 9.16 -4.67
C VAL A 713 26.61 10.27 -4.35
N VAL A 714 26.34 11.12 -5.34
CA VAL A 714 25.29 12.14 -5.22
C VAL A 714 23.97 11.59 -5.74
N TYR A 715 22.91 11.74 -4.94
CA TYR A 715 21.54 11.34 -5.30
C TYR A 715 20.77 12.49 -5.97
N ASP A 716 21.24 12.94 -7.13
CA ASP A 716 20.54 13.92 -7.95
C ASP A 716 19.72 13.22 -9.04
N GLU A 717 18.41 13.07 -8.79
CA GLU A 717 17.49 12.35 -9.69
C GLU A 717 17.36 13.01 -11.08
N LYS A 718 17.74 14.28 -11.22
CA LYS A 718 17.77 14.99 -12.52
C LYS A 718 19.05 14.73 -13.32
N LYS A 719 20.04 14.03 -12.74
CA LYS A 719 21.30 13.66 -13.39
C LYS A 719 21.51 12.15 -13.50
N ILE A 720 21.12 11.38 -12.49
CA ILE A 720 21.36 9.94 -12.46
C ILE A 720 20.29 9.20 -11.65
N SER A 721 19.89 8.03 -12.15
CA SER A 721 19.09 7.05 -11.42
C SER A 721 19.96 5.83 -11.12
N TRP A 722 20.36 5.71 -9.86
CA TRP A 722 21.22 4.65 -9.38
C TRP A 722 20.48 3.32 -9.31
N SER A 723 21.27 2.25 -9.26
CA SER A 723 20.82 0.92 -8.89
C SER A 723 21.97 0.24 -8.17
N ARG A 724 21.68 -0.77 -7.36
CA ARG A 724 22.72 -1.60 -6.74
C ARG A 724 23.80 -2.05 -7.74
N ASP A 725 23.40 -2.53 -8.91
CA ASP A 725 24.34 -3.03 -9.91
C ASP A 725 25.21 -1.91 -10.51
N LEU A 726 24.62 -0.75 -10.83
CA LEU A 726 25.36 0.43 -11.31
C LEU A 726 26.42 0.90 -10.30
N LYS A 727 26.08 0.92 -8.99
CA LYS A 727 27.05 1.22 -7.91
C LYS A 727 28.16 0.17 -7.82
N VAL A 728 27.85 -1.11 -8.06
CA VAL A 728 28.86 -2.18 -8.13
C VAL A 728 29.81 -1.98 -9.32
N LYS A 729 29.28 -1.61 -10.48
CA LYS A 729 30.09 -1.29 -11.68
C LYS A 729 30.99 -0.08 -11.44
N LEU A 730 30.50 0.95 -10.75
CA LEU A 730 31.30 2.10 -10.33
C LEU A 730 32.47 1.67 -9.45
N LYS A 731 32.22 0.87 -8.42
CA LYS A 731 33.28 0.36 -7.53
C LYS A 731 34.35 -0.45 -8.24
N ARG A 732 33.98 -1.10 -9.35
CA ARG A 732 34.90 -1.87 -10.22
C ARG A 732 35.61 -1.00 -11.24
N GLY A 733 35.35 0.31 -11.28
CA GLY A 733 35.97 1.22 -12.22
C GLY A 733 35.50 1.07 -13.67
N ILE A 734 34.32 0.47 -13.89
CA ILE A 734 33.77 0.24 -15.23
C ILE A 734 33.25 1.57 -15.78
N ILE A 735 33.80 2.00 -16.92
CA ILE A 735 33.37 3.20 -17.64
C ILE A 735 32.22 2.84 -18.59
N ALA A 736 31.26 3.75 -18.73
CA ALA A 736 30.19 3.65 -19.71
C ALA A 736 30.52 4.46 -20.96
N GLU A 737 30.22 3.90 -22.13
CA GLU A 737 30.49 4.55 -23.42
C GLU A 737 29.22 4.64 -24.26
N TYR A 738 28.99 5.83 -24.81
CA TYR A 738 27.93 6.04 -25.78
C TYR A 738 28.33 5.45 -27.14
N ALA A 739 27.42 4.73 -27.77
CA ALA A 739 27.54 4.30 -29.16
C ALA A 739 26.17 4.22 -29.81
N GLU A 740 26.08 4.63 -31.08
CA GLU A 740 24.80 4.74 -31.79
C GLU A 740 24.12 3.37 -31.98
N HIS A 741 24.88 2.30 -32.26
CA HIS A 741 24.36 0.94 -32.42
C HIS A 741 23.71 0.36 -31.14
N LYS A 742 23.93 0.99 -29.97
CA LYS A 742 23.26 0.63 -28.71
C LYS A 742 21.84 1.20 -28.63
N MET A 743 21.48 2.16 -29.48
CA MET A 743 20.11 2.66 -29.59
C MET A 743 19.28 1.67 -30.41
N ARG A 744 18.38 0.97 -29.75
CA ARG A 744 17.57 -0.12 -30.34
C ARG A 744 16.09 0.16 -30.17
N THR A 745 15.27 -0.35 -31.07
CA THR A 745 13.81 -0.35 -30.88
C THR A 745 13.42 -1.50 -29.97
N SER A 746 12.56 -1.24 -28.99
CA SER A 746 12.11 -2.22 -28.01
C SER A 746 10.59 -2.14 -27.81
N PHE A 747 9.96 -3.29 -27.55
CA PHE A 747 8.62 -3.32 -27.00
C PHE A 747 8.67 -3.02 -25.50
N TYR A 748 8.27 -1.79 -25.17
CA TYR A 748 8.15 -1.40 -23.76
C TYR A 748 6.89 -2.00 -23.14
N ARG A 749 5.78 -1.99 -23.85
CA ARG A 749 4.49 -2.60 -23.47
C ARG A 749 3.82 -3.20 -24.70
N PRO A 750 2.77 -4.03 -24.55
CA PRO A 750 2.03 -4.55 -25.71
C PRO A 750 1.63 -3.45 -26.69
N PHE A 751 1.93 -3.67 -27.98
CA PHE A 751 1.69 -2.71 -29.07
C PHE A 751 2.26 -1.30 -28.83
N THR A 752 3.36 -1.20 -28.08
CA THR A 752 4.03 0.06 -27.76
C THR A 752 5.53 -0.09 -27.99
N LYS A 753 6.00 0.31 -29.17
CA LYS A 753 7.42 0.46 -29.49
C LYS A 753 7.97 1.76 -28.90
N SER A 754 9.12 1.66 -28.25
CA SER A 754 9.92 2.78 -27.73
C SER A 754 11.38 2.58 -28.14
N ASN A 755 12.18 3.65 -28.13
CA ASN A 755 13.63 3.53 -28.26
C ASN A 755 14.23 3.17 -26.90
N LEU A 756 15.29 2.35 -26.91
CA LEU A 756 16.02 1.84 -25.76
C LEU A 756 17.52 2.05 -25.97
N CYS A 757 18.22 2.57 -24.96
CA CYS A 757 19.66 2.39 -24.83
C CYS A 757 19.95 0.99 -24.28
N PHE A 758 20.29 0.07 -25.18
CA PHE A 758 20.60 -1.32 -24.86
C PHE A 758 22.10 -1.47 -24.57
N ASP A 759 22.45 -1.33 -23.30
CA ASP A 759 23.83 -1.30 -22.83
C ASP A 759 23.97 -2.04 -21.49
N ARG A 760 24.98 -2.93 -21.40
CA ARG A 760 25.21 -3.75 -20.21
C ARG A 760 25.55 -2.93 -18.97
N THR A 761 26.05 -1.71 -19.12
CA THR A 761 26.40 -0.83 -17.99
C THR A 761 25.17 -0.02 -17.57
N MET A 762 24.46 0.59 -18.53
CA MET A 762 23.29 1.46 -18.29
C MET A 762 21.99 0.69 -18.03
N ASN A 763 21.89 -0.59 -18.35
CA ASN A 763 20.77 -1.44 -17.93
C ASN A 763 21.20 -2.31 -16.72
N ASP A 764 20.28 -2.53 -15.77
CA ASP A 764 20.50 -3.39 -14.60
C ASP A 764 20.79 -4.83 -15.02
N VAL A 765 19.94 -5.42 -15.88
CA VAL A 765 20.13 -6.76 -16.43
C VAL A 765 19.56 -6.87 -17.85
N VAL A 766 20.42 -7.16 -18.83
CA VAL A 766 20.01 -7.40 -20.24
C VAL A 766 19.63 -8.86 -20.53
N TYR A 767 19.85 -9.75 -19.56
CA TYR A 767 19.63 -11.20 -19.66
C TYR A 767 20.26 -11.82 -20.92
N LEU A 768 19.51 -12.64 -21.67
CA LEU A 768 20.02 -13.34 -22.86
C LEU A 768 19.70 -12.60 -24.16
N PHE A 769 19.19 -11.37 -24.11
CA PHE A 769 18.94 -10.60 -25.33
C PHE A 769 20.17 -10.41 -26.24
N PRO A 770 21.41 -10.29 -25.72
CA PRO A 770 22.60 -10.31 -26.57
C PRO A 770 22.78 -11.59 -27.40
N SER A 771 22.18 -12.72 -26.98
CA SER A 771 22.18 -13.99 -27.72
C SER A 771 20.85 -14.28 -28.44
N ILE A 772 19.87 -13.37 -28.37
CA ILE A 772 18.56 -13.48 -29.03
C ILE A 772 18.47 -12.48 -30.19
N PHE A 773 18.89 -11.24 -29.94
CA PHE A 773 18.95 -10.13 -30.89
C PHE A 773 20.30 -9.38 -30.82
N PRO A 774 21.44 -10.05 -31.08
CA PRO A 774 22.75 -9.41 -31.06
C PRO A 774 22.82 -8.19 -31.99
N THR A 775 22.30 -8.32 -33.20
CA THR A 775 22.38 -7.29 -34.26
C THR A 775 21.00 -6.90 -34.80
N LEU A 776 20.93 -5.78 -35.53
CA LEU A 776 19.69 -5.36 -36.21
C LEU A 776 19.23 -6.36 -37.28
N GLU A 777 20.17 -7.08 -37.92
CA GLU A 777 19.84 -8.13 -38.89
C GLU A 777 19.13 -9.31 -38.20
N THR A 778 19.60 -9.74 -37.03
CA THR A 778 18.90 -10.82 -36.30
C THR A 778 17.50 -10.43 -35.83
N GLU A 779 17.19 -9.13 -35.69
CA GLU A 779 15.82 -8.66 -35.40
C GLU A 779 14.87 -8.73 -36.60
N THR A 780 15.35 -8.85 -37.83
CA THR A 780 14.47 -9.03 -38.99
C THR A 780 14.14 -10.50 -39.21
N GLU A 781 14.99 -11.40 -38.71
CA GLU A 781 14.87 -12.84 -38.87
C GLU A 781 14.17 -13.54 -37.68
N ASN A 782 14.58 -13.22 -36.46
CA ASN A 782 14.19 -13.99 -35.28
C ASN A 782 12.81 -13.56 -34.74
N GLN A 783 12.05 -14.54 -34.25
CA GLN A 783 10.75 -14.33 -33.62
C GLN A 783 10.78 -14.83 -32.18
N VAL A 784 10.09 -14.11 -31.29
CA VAL A 784 10.07 -14.37 -29.86
C VAL A 784 8.63 -14.37 -29.37
N ILE A 785 8.23 -15.44 -28.68
CA ILE A 785 6.99 -15.44 -27.91
C ILE A 785 7.28 -14.69 -26.60
N TRP A 786 6.78 -13.46 -26.51
CA TRP A 786 6.80 -12.66 -25.29
C TRP A 786 5.60 -13.01 -24.42
N LEU A 787 5.88 -13.71 -23.33
CA LEU A 787 4.91 -14.26 -22.40
C LEU A 787 4.92 -13.47 -21.09
N LYS A 788 3.74 -13.13 -20.57
CA LYS A 788 3.55 -12.68 -19.19
C LYS A 788 2.94 -13.82 -18.39
N VAL A 789 3.63 -14.25 -17.32
CA VAL A 789 3.13 -15.22 -16.32
C VAL A 789 3.13 -14.63 -14.91
N GLY A 790 2.50 -15.31 -13.96
CA GLY A 790 2.43 -14.89 -12.56
C GLY A 790 1.07 -14.31 -12.16
N ARG A 791 0.94 -13.91 -10.89
CA ARG A 791 -0.38 -13.71 -10.24
C ARG A 791 -1.03 -12.36 -10.46
N GLU A 792 -0.23 -11.34 -10.71
CA GLU A 792 -0.75 -9.98 -10.75
C GLU A 792 -1.62 -9.75 -11.98
N TRP A 793 -1.26 -10.36 -13.12
CA TRP A 793 -1.96 -10.22 -14.39
C TRP A 793 -2.28 -11.61 -14.92
N SER A 794 -3.46 -11.79 -15.52
CA SER A 794 -3.77 -12.97 -16.32
C SER A 794 -2.67 -13.20 -17.36
N MET A 795 -2.35 -14.46 -17.63
CA MET A 795 -1.30 -14.82 -18.58
C MET A 795 -1.60 -14.20 -19.96
N PHE A 796 -0.59 -13.73 -20.68
CA PHE A 796 -0.71 -13.42 -22.12
C PHE A 796 0.54 -13.80 -22.89
N ALA A 797 0.37 -14.02 -24.20
CA ALA A 797 1.45 -14.24 -25.16
C ALA A 797 1.34 -13.25 -26.32
N LEU A 798 2.45 -12.62 -26.71
CA LEU A 798 2.54 -11.71 -27.86
C LEU A 798 3.80 -12.05 -28.66
N MET A 799 3.67 -12.26 -29.97
CA MET A 799 4.81 -12.50 -30.84
C MET A 799 5.51 -11.17 -31.17
N THR A 800 6.83 -11.17 -31.16
CA THR A 800 7.64 -9.98 -31.44
C THR A 800 8.98 -10.34 -32.07
N ASN A 801 9.54 -9.42 -32.85
CA ASN A 801 10.91 -9.47 -33.36
C ASN A 801 11.81 -8.37 -32.74
N LYS A 802 11.39 -7.76 -31.64
CA LYS A 802 12.12 -6.71 -30.92
C LYS A 802 12.43 -7.08 -29.47
N ILE A 803 13.45 -6.42 -28.92
CA ILE A 803 13.83 -6.52 -27.52
C ILE A 803 12.62 -6.17 -26.63
N SER A 804 12.28 -7.04 -25.69
CA SER A 804 11.09 -6.88 -24.85
C SER A 804 11.47 -6.48 -23.43
N ASP A 805 10.67 -5.60 -22.82
CA ASP A 805 10.82 -5.18 -21.42
C ASP A 805 10.41 -6.29 -20.43
N ILE A 806 10.90 -6.19 -19.19
CA ILE A 806 10.55 -7.11 -18.10
C ILE A 806 9.10 -7.01 -17.61
N LEU A 807 8.34 -6.02 -18.10
CA LEU A 807 7.00 -5.64 -17.67
C LEU A 807 6.95 -5.17 -16.21
N PRO A 808 5.94 -4.33 -15.85
CA PRO A 808 5.68 -4.00 -14.47
C PRO A 808 5.37 -5.28 -13.67
N GLN A 809 5.80 -5.32 -12.40
CA GLN A 809 5.63 -6.49 -11.51
C GLN A 809 6.34 -7.79 -11.98
N GLY A 810 7.14 -7.73 -13.05
CA GLY A 810 7.91 -8.86 -13.55
C GLY A 810 7.06 -9.95 -14.22
N GLY A 811 7.59 -11.17 -14.28
CA GLY A 811 6.90 -12.31 -14.91
C GLY A 811 6.93 -12.32 -16.45
N SER A 812 7.60 -11.34 -17.07
CA SER A 812 7.95 -11.36 -18.50
C SER A 812 8.97 -12.47 -18.78
N GLN A 813 8.65 -13.36 -19.73
CA GLN A 813 9.49 -14.44 -20.22
C GLN A 813 9.42 -14.46 -21.74
N CYS A 814 10.55 -14.69 -22.39
CA CYS A 814 10.75 -14.55 -23.82
C CYS A 814 11.31 -15.87 -24.36
N PHE A 815 10.57 -16.51 -25.24
CA PHE A 815 10.93 -17.78 -25.86
C PHE A 815 11.28 -17.54 -27.33
N PRO A 816 12.57 -17.40 -27.66
CA PRO A 816 13.00 -17.13 -29.03
C PRO A 816 12.96 -18.40 -29.88
N PHE A 817 12.74 -18.25 -31.18
CA PHE A 817 12.89 -19.35 -32.13
C PHE A 817 14.38 -19.65 -32.38
N TYR A 818 15.18 -18.61 -32.61
CA TYR A 818 16.63 -18.72 -32.79
C TYR A 818 17.42 -18.18 -31.59
N THR A 819 18.62 -18.73 -31.42
CA THR A 819 19.67 -18.17 -30.57
C THR A 819 20.96 -18.05 -31.36
N TYR A 820 21.81 -17.12 -30.96
CA TYR A 820 23.04 -16.75 -31.66
C TYR A 820 24.20 -16.67 -30.66
N ASP A 821 25.44 -16.71 -31.16
CA ASP A 821 26.56 -16.15 -30.42
C ASP A 821 26.41 -14.61 -30.40
N GLU A 822 27.01 -13.93 -29.42
CA GLU A 822 26.76 -12.49 -29.21
C GLU A 822 27.24 -11.58 -30.36
N ASP A 823 28.05 -12.12 -31.28
CA ASP A 823 28.46 -11.45 -32.52
C ASP A 823 27.45 -11.62 -33.67
N GLY A 824 26.36 -12.36 -33.46
CA GLY A 824 25.34 -12.66 -34.47
C GLY A 824 25.61 -13.93 -35.28
N THR A 825 26.73 -14.62 -35.02
CA THR A 825 27.04 -15.88 -35.71
C THR A 825 26.40 -17.09 -35.03
N ASN A 826 26.62 -18.28 -35.61
CA ASN A 826 26.24 -19.56 -35.01
C ASN A 826 24.76 -19.64 -34.63
N ARG A 827 23.88 -19.29 -35.58
CA ARG A 827 22.43 -19.37 -35.44
C ARG A 827 22.00 -20.81 -35.15
N ARG A 828 21.22 -20.99 -34.08
CA ARG A 828 20.70 -22.28 -33.61
C ARG A 828 19.22 -22.19 -33.34
N GLU A 829 18.46 -23.18 -33.79
CA GLU A 829 17.06 -23.36 -33.41
C GLU A 829 16.95 -23.70 -31.92
N ASN A 830 15.98 -23.09 -31.24
CA ASN A 830 15.81 -23.22 -29.80
C ASN A 830 14.75 -24.25 -29.39
N ILE A 831 13.87 -24.65 -30.33
CA ILE A 831 13.01 -25.83 -30.14
C ILE A 831 13.91 -27.07 -30.07
N THR A 832 13.74 -27.88 -29.05
CA THR A 832 14.59 -29.05 -28.82
C THR A 832 14.35 -30.14 -29.88
N ASP A 833 15.41 -30.86 -30.25
CA ASP A 833 15.28 -32.02 -31.14
C ASP A 833 14.44 -33.14 -30.50
N TRP A 834 14.46 -33.21 -29.16
CA TRP A 834 13.58 -34.09 -28.39
C TRP A 834 12.11 -33.74 -28.63
N ALA A 835 11.71 -32.48 -28.45
CA ALA A 835 10.33 -32.06 -28.68
C ALA A 835 9.90 -32.31 -30.13
N LEU A 836 10.77 -32.04 -31.11
CA LEU A 836 10.49 -32.38 -32.51
C LEU A 836 10.19 -33.88 -32.69
N SER A 837 10.99 -34.74 -32.08
CA SER A 837 10.82 -36.19 -32.16
C SER A 837 9.51 -36.64 -31.48
N GLU A 838 9.19 -36.11 -30.31
CA GLU A 838 7.93 -36.44 -29.60
C GLU A 838 6.70 -36.03 -30.40
N PHE A 839 6.69 -34.84 -31.01
CA PHE A 839 5.57 -34.38 -31.83
C PHE A 839 5.42 -35.25 -33.10
N ARG A 840 6.51 -35.57 -33.80
CA ARG A 840 6.48 -36.46 -34.96
C ARG A 840 5.96 -37.85 -34.61
N ASN A 841 6.42 -38.41 -33.49
CA ASN A 841 5.98 -39.71 -32.99
C ASN A 841 4.49 -39.70 -32.59
N HIS A 842 4.05 -38.66 -31.88
CA HIS A 842 2.67 -38.56 -31.41
C HIS A 842 1.67 -38.42 -32.57
N TYR A 843 1.97 -37.56 -33.55
CA TYR A 843 1.09 -37.30 -34.69
C TYR A 843 1.35 -38.21 -35.90
N ASN A 844 2.38 -39.06 -35.84
CA ASN A 844 2.82 -39.92 -36.93
C ASN A 844 3.04 -39.14 -38.25
N ASP A 845 3.74 -38.01 -38.16
CA ASP A 845 3.97 -37.08 -39.27
C ASP A 845 5.42 -36.55 -39.26
N ASP A 846 6.28 -37.16 -40.07
CA ASP A 846 7.70 -36.78 -40.19
C ASP A 846 7.93 -35.45 -40.91
N THR A 847 6.91 -34.87 -41.54
CA THR A 847 7.02 -33.58 -42.25
C THR A 847 6.99 -32.38 -41.30
N LEU A 848 6.52 -32.59 -40.06
CA LEU A 848 6.48 -31.59 -39.01
C LEU A 848 7.86 -30.95 -38.78
N THR A 849 7.88 -29.62 -38.72
CA THR A 849 9.08 -28.83 -38.44
C THR A 849 9.01 -28.16 -37.08
N LYS A 850 10.14 -27.62 -36.62
CA LYS A 850 10.18 -26.83 -35.39
C LYS A 850 9.38 -25.54 -35.48
N TRP A 851 9.24 -24.95 -36.66
CA TRP A 851 8.38 -23.78 -36.87
C TRP A 851 6.91 -24.13 -36.62
N ASP A 852 6.47 -25.31 -37.06
CA ASP A 852 5.11 -25.77 -36.81
C ASP A 852 4.83 -25.93 -35.31
N ILE A 853 5.80 -26.48 -34.54
CA ILE A 853 5.71 -26.58 -33.08
C ILE A 853 5.69 -25.20 -32.41
N PHE A 854 6.50 -24.26 -32.92
CA PHE A 854 6.53 -22.89 -32.41
C PHE A 854 5.19 -22.17 -32.59
N TYR A 855 4.58 -22.29 -33.77
CA TYR A 855 3.27 -21.71 -34.06
C TYR A 855 2.12 -22.43 -33.36
N TYR A 856 2.15 -23.77 -33.32
CA TYR A 856 1.23 -24.59 -32.52
C TYR A 856 1.20 -24.11 -31.06
N THR A 857 2.38 -23.96 -30.47
CA THR A 857 2.55 -23.46 -29.10
C THR A 857 1.93 -22.06 -28.96
N TYR A 858 2.19 -21.17 -29.92
CA TYR A 858 1.67 -19.82 -29.90
C TYR A 858 0.13 -19.78 -29.95
N ALA A 859 -0.49 -20.59 -30.80
CA ALA A 859 -1.95 -20.71 -30.87
C ALA A 859 -2.57 -21.26 -29.58
N LEU A 860 -1.98 -22.31 -29.01
CA LEU A 860 -2.48 -22.91 -27.78
C LEU A 860 -2.46 -21.93 -26.60
N LEU A 861 -1.43 -21.08 -26.51
CA LEU A 861 -1.34 -20.02 -25.50
C LEU A 861 -2.46 -18.97 -25.62
N HIS A 862 -3.19 -18.93 -26.75
CA HIS A 862 -4.37 -18.09 -26.94
C HIS A 862 -5.69 -18.83 -26.68
N HIS A 863 -5.69 -20.16 -26.58
CA HIS A 863 -6.91 -20.95 -26.48
C HIS A 863 -7.69 -20.67 -25.18
N PRO A 864 -8.97 -20.25 -25.24
CA PRO A 864 -9.71 -19.76 -24.08
C PRO A 864 -9.89 -20.84 -23.01
N VAL A 865 -10.25 -22.07 -23.41
CA VAL A 865 -10.45 -23.19 -22.47
C VAL A 865 -9.15 -23.54 -21.74
N TYR A 866 -8.00 -23.48 -22.42
CA TYR A 866 -6.71 -23.77 -21.79
C TYR A 866 -6.38 -22.71 -20.72
N ARG A 867 -6.57 -21.44 -21.07
CA ARG A 867 -6.26 -20.31 -20.18
C ARG A 867 -7.18 -20.24 -18.98
N GLU A 868 -8.47 -20.54 -19.17
CA GLU A 868 -9.47 -20.56 -18.11
C GLU A 868 -9.28 -21.75 -17.19
N LYS A 869 -9.20 -22.97 -17.75
CA LYS A 869 -9.03 -24.20 -16.96
C LYS A 869 -7.74 -24.18 -16.15
N TYR A 870 -6.62 -23.75 -16.73
CA TYR A 870 -5.32 -23.78 -16.07
C TYR A 870 -4.89 -22.42 -15.51
N GLU A 871 -5.81 -21.47 -15.30
CA GLU A 871 -5.46 -20.12 -14.86
C GLU A 871 -4.60 -20.13 -13.58
N MET A 872 -4.99 -20.95 -12.59
CA MET A 872 -4.28 -21.04 -11.32
C MET A 872 -2.91 -21.70 -11.45
N ASN A 873 -2.76 -22.70 -12.33
CA ASN A 873 -1.46 -23.29 -12.66
C ASN A 873 -0.54 -22.25 -13.34
N LEU A 874 -1.06 -21.52 -14.34
CA LEU A 874 -0.34 -20.50 -15.12
C LEU A 874 0.09 -19.27 -14.30
N LYS A 875 -0.60 -19.02 -13.18
CA LYS A 875 -0.20 -18.01 -12.17
C LYS A 875 1.01 -18.44 -11.35
N ARG A 876 1.39 -19.73 -11.37
CA ARG A 876 2.44 -20.31 -10.52
C ARG A 876 3.63 -20.85 -11.33
N ASP A 877 3.38 -21.41 -12.50
CA ASP A 877 4.41 -22.02 -13.34
C ASP A 877 4.36 -21.52 -14.79
N LEU A 878 5.40 -21.82 -15.55
CA LEU A 878 5.39 -21.64 -17.00
C LEU A 878 4.32 -22.55 -17.64
N PRO A 879 3.73 -22.16 -18.79
CA PRO A 879 2.80 -23.00 -19.52
C PRO A 879 3.39 -24.39 -19.82
N HIS A 880 2.55 -25.41 -19.67
CA HIS A 880 2.83 -26.75 -20.16
C HIS A 880 1.87 -27.08 -21.29
N ILE A 881 2.42 -27.57 -22.40
CA ILE A 881 1.74 -27.70 -23.68
C ILE A 881 1.27 -29.14 -23.85
N PRO A 882 -0.05 -29.42 -23.81
CA PRO A 882 -0.61 -30.70 -24.20
C PRO A 882 -0.47 -30.96 -25.70
N PHE A 883 -0.65 -32.22 -26.09
CA PHE A 883 -1.00 -32.58 -27.47
C PHE A 883 -2.51 -32.38 -27.68
N THR A 884 -2.90 -31.79 -28.81
CA THR A 884 -4.30 -31.61 -29.20
C THR A 884 -4.65 -32.58 -30.33
N GLU A 885 -5.94 -32.82 -30.58
CA GLU A 885 -6.34 -33.71 -31.68
C GLU A 885 -5.99 -33.14 -33.06
N ASP A 886 -6.16 -31.83 -33.28
CA ASP A 886 -5.88 -31.16 -34.55
C ASP A 886 -4.63 -30.27 -34.50
N PHE A 887 -3.45 -30.90 -34.56
CA PHE A 887 -2.17 -30.18 -34.58
C PHE A 887 -2.11 -29.09 -35.66
N TRP A 888 -2.49 -29.43 -36.90
CA TRP A 888 -2.31 -28.55 -38.05
C TRP A 888 -3.26 -27.35 -38.03
N GLY A 889 -4.46 -27.51 -37.48
CA GLY A 889 -5.37 -26.39 -37.21
C GLY A 889 -4.75 -25.37 -36.27
N PHE A 890 -4.17 -25.82 -35.15
CA PHE A 890 -3.45 -24.94 -34.22
C PHE A 890 -2.20 -24.33 -34.84
N ALA A 891 -1.35 -25.10 -35.53
CA ALA A 891 -0.12 -24.60 -36.14
C ALA A 891 -0.39 -23.51 -37.19
N LYS A 892 -1.39 -23.71 -38.08
CA LYS A 892 -1.76 -22.73 -39.11
C LYS A 892 -2.35 -21.46 -38.49
N ALA A 893 -3.24 -21.59 -37.51
CA ALA A 893 -3.79 -20.43 -36.80
C ALA A 893 -2.68 -19.64 -36.08
N GLY A 894 -1.73 -20.35 -35.46
CA GLY A 894 -0.58 -19.77 -34.79
C GLY A 894 0.34 -18.98 -35.73
N ALA A 895 0.57 -19.48 -36.94
CA ALA A 895 1.36 -18.80 -37.96
C ALA A 895 0.69 -17.49 -38.39
N VAL A 896 -0.63 -17.51 -38.61
CA VAL A 896 -1.42 -16.30 -38.97
C VAL A 896 -1.40 -15.28 -37.82
N LEU A 897 -1.55 -15.73 -36.57
CA LEU A 897 -1.45 -14.86 -35.39
C LEU A 897 -0.05 -14.24 -35.26
N ALA A 898 1.00 -15.04 -35.46
CA ALA A 898 2.38 -14.56 -35.37
C ALA A 898 2.65 -13.46 -36.41
N GLU A 899 2.25 -13.69 -37.66
CA GLU A 899 2.38 -12.72 -38.74
C GLU A 899 1.63 -11.42 -38.44
N LEU A 900 0.37 -11.53 -37.98
CA LEU A 900 -0.46 -10.38 -37.61
C LEU A 900 0.18 -9.54 -36.49
N HIS A 901 0.72 -10.20 -35.46
CA HIS A 901 1.23 -9.53 -34.27
C HIS A 901 2.62 -8.93 -34.47
N VAL A 902 3.53 -9.61 -35.18
CA VAL A 902 4.86 -9.08 -35.50
C VAL A 902 4.74 -7.84 -36.41
N ASN A 903 3.84 -7.90 -37.39
CA ASN A 903 3.65 -6.85 -38.39
C ASN A 903 2.45 -5.93 -38.10
N TYR A 904 2.15 -5.71 -36.81
CA TYR A 904 0.95 -4.98 -36.37
C TYR A 904 0.85 -3.55 -36.93
N GLU A 905 1.99 -2.89 -37.17
CA GLU A 905 2.05 -1.55 -37.73
C GLU A 905 1.84 -1.52 -39.25
N SER A 906 1.77 -2.66 -39.93
CA SER A 906 1.61 -2.72 -41.40
C SER A 906 0.22 -3.20 -41.82
N VAL A 907 -0.62 -3.64 -40.87
CA VAL A 907 -1.98 -4.12 -41.14
C VAL A 907 -2.87 -2.98 -41.67
N PRO A 908 -3.85 -3.26 -42.56
CA PRO A 908 -4.85 -2.28 -42.95
C PRO A 908 -5.60 -1.68 -41.76
N LYS A 909 -5.79 -0.36 -41.79
CA LYS A 909 -6.50 0.39 -40.74
C LYS A 909 -7.99 0.03 -40.78
N TYR A 910 -8.64 -0.03 -39.62
CA TYR A 910 -10.08 -0.14 -39.54
C TYR A 910 -10.74 1.12 -40.12
N ASP A 911 -11.52 0.95 -41.18
CA ASP A 911 -12.05 2.01 -42.04
C ASP A 911 -13.43 2.54 -41.61
N LYS A 912 -14.10 1.85 -40.68
CA LYS A 912 -15.46 2.22 -40.21
C LYS A 912 -15.47 3.21 -39.05
N LEU A 913 -14.32 3.72 -38.60
CA LEU A 913 -14.29 4.77 -37.57
C LEU A 913 -14.84 6.08 -38.12
N ARG A 914 -15.81 6.66 -37.42
CA ARG A 914 -16.27 8.02 -37.67
C ARG A 914 -15.34 9.00 -36.97
N LYS A 915 -14.79 9.95 -37.73
CA LYS A 915 -13.99 11.05 -37.18
C LYS A 915 -14.91 12.22 -36.89
N VAL A 916 -15.03 12.57 -35.63
CA VAL A 916 -15.80 13.73 -35.17
C VAL A 916 -14.80 14.82 -34.80
N GLU A 917 -14.77 15.86 -35.62
CA GLU A 917 -13.89 17.02 -35.44
C GLU A 917 -14.62 18.13 -34.68
N THR A 918 -13.92 18.80 -33.77
CA THR A 918 -14.45 19.98 -33.08
C THR A 918 -14.44 21.17 -34.03
N PRO A 919 -15.61 21.80 -34.32
CA PRO A 919 -15.67 22.95 -35.21
C PRO A 919 -14.75 24.09 -34.74
N SER A 920 -14.15 24.80 -35.69
CA SER A 920 -13.31 25.98 -35.45
C SER A 920 -11.99 25.73 -34.72
N MET A 921 -11.61 24.48 -34.43
CA MET A 921 -10.26 24.13 -33.97
C MET A 921 -9.32 23.87 -35.14
N GLN A 922 -8.04 24.20 -34.96
CA GLN A 922 -7.00 23.85 -35.93
C GLN A 922 -6.76 22.33 -35.91
N VAL A 923 -6.42 21.79 -37.09
CA VAL A 923 -6.05 20.38 -37.24
C VAL A 923 -4.86 20.08 -36.33
N ASN A 924 -5.04 19.16 -35.39
CA ASN A 924 -4.02 18.76 -34.44
C ASN A 924 -3.98 17.24 -34.33
N TRP A 925 -2.85 16.64 -34.71
CA TRP A 925 -2.62 15.20 -34.59
C TRP A 925 -1.84 14.81 -33.34
N ASP A 926 -1.41 15.77 -32.53
CA ASP A 926 -0.68 15.51 -31.31
C ASP A 926 -1.61 14.98 -30.21
N VAL A 927 -1.09 14.01 -29.48
CA VAL A 927 -1.72 13.42 -28.30
C VAL A 927 -1.07 13.99 -27.06
N GLU A 928 -1.89 14.59 -26.19
CA GLU A 928 -1.50 14.80 -24.79
C GLU A 928 -1.90 13.60 -23.93
N LYS A 929 -3.19 13.27 -23.90
CA LYS A 929 -3.75 12.14 -23.16
C LYS A 929 -5.12 11.75 -23.72
N MET A 930 -5.20 10.57 -24.32
CA MET A 930 -6.45 10.03 -24.84
C MET A 930 -7.37 9.53 -23.72
N LYS A 931 -8.68 9.49 -24.00
CA LYS A 931 -9.70 9.00 -23.05
C LYS A 931 -10.84 8.26 -23.75
N LEU A 932 -11.10 7.03 -23.33
CA LEU A 932 -12.28 6.27 -23.74
C LEU A 932 -13.55 6.79 -23.05
N SER A 933 -14.67 6.76 -23.75
CA SER A 933 -16.00 6.98 -23.18
C SER A 933 -16.37 5.88 -22.18
N LYS A 934 -17.38 6.12 -21.34
CA LYS A 934 -17.81 5.14 -20.31
C LYS A 934 -18.32 3.83 -20.92
N ASP A 935 -19.01 3.92 -22.05
CA ASP A 935 -19.52 2.80 -22.84
C ASP A 935 -18.47 2.22 -23.82
N LYS A 936 -17.28 2.83 -23.90
CA LYS A 936 -16.15 2.44 -24.75
C LYS A 936 -16.45 2.40 -26.27
N THR A 937 -17.48 3.08 -26.72
CA THR A 937 -17.80 3.22 -28.16
C THR A 937 -17.00 4.36 -28.82
N GLN A 938 -16.47 5.28 -28.01
CA GLN A 938 -15.75 6.47 -28.44
C GLN A 938 -14.39 6.61 -27.74
N LEU A 939 -13.44 7.17 -28.47
CA LEU A 939 -12.13 7.57 -27.99
C LEU A 939 -11.91 9.05 -28.28
N LYS A 940 -11.90 9.88 -27.22
CA LYS A 940 -11.41 11.26 -27.33
C LYS A 940 -9.89 11.19 -27.53
N TYR A 941 -9.44 11.54 -28.74
CA TYR A 941 -8.03 11.50 -29.11
C TYR A 941 -7.29 12.73 -28.54
N ASN A 942 -7.84 13.91 -28.81
CA ASN A 942 -7.46 15.20 -28.22
C ASN A 942 -8.68 16.14 -28.24
N ASP A 943 -8.48 17.45 -28.07
CA ASP A 943 -9.59 18.42 -28.11
C ASP A 943 -10.13 18.65 -29.54
N PHE A 944 -9.32 18.40 -30.57
CA PHE A 944 -9.70 18.52 -31.97
C PHE A 944 -10.48 17.29 -32.48
N LEU A 945 -10.06 16.08 -32.13
CA LEU A 945 -10.55 14.84 -32.74
C LEU A 945 -11.12 13.85 -31.70
N THR A 946 -12.30 13.31 -32.01
CA THR A 946 -12.87 12.12 -31.37
C THR A 946 -13.10 11.03 -32.41
N LEU A 947 -12.69 9.81 -32.09
CA LEU A 947 -12.94 8.62 -32.91
C LEU A 947 -14.16 7.89 -32.36
N ASP A 948 -15.16 7.69 -33.19
CA ASP A 948 -16.45 7.09 -32.84
C ASP A 948 -16.73 5.82 -33.67
N GLY A 949 -17.55 4.92 -33.14
CA GLY A 949 -17.87 3.65 -33.78
C GLY A 949 -16.85 2.54 -33.51
N ILE A 950 -16.22 2.53 -32.33
CA ILE A 950 -15.33 1.44 -31.91
C ILE A 950 -16.19 0.20 -31.59
N PRO A 951 -15.96 -0.95 -32.25
CA PRO A 951 -16.71 -2.18 -31.98
C PRO A 951 -16.40 -2.75 -30.58
N ALA A 952 -17.40 -3.37 -29.95
CA ALA A 952 -17.24 -3.94 -28.60
C ALA A 952 -16.27 -5.14 -28.58
N GLU A 953 -16.22 -5.89 -29.68
CA GLU A 953 -15.40 -7.09 -29.90
C GLU A 953 -13.91 -6.77 -29.81
N VAL A 954 -13.49 -5.53 -30.09
CA VAL A 954 -12.10 -5.06 -29.94
C VAL A 954 -11.57 -5.29 -28.52
N TYR A 955 -12.45 -5.23 -27.52
CA TYR A 955 -12.07 -5.41 -26.12
C TYR A 955 -11.95 -6.89 -25.70
N GLY A 956 -12.31 -7.83 -26.59
CA GLY A 956 -12.15 -9.26 -26.39
C GLY A 956 -10.69 -9.70 -26.39
N TYR A 957 -9.83 -9.08 -27.22
CA TYR A 957 -8.41 -9.38 -27.24
C TYR A 957 -7.66 -8.72 -26.06
N LYS A 958 -7.49 -9.48 -24.98
CA LYS A 958 -6.81 -9.04 -23.75
C LYS A 958 -5.38 -9.53 -23.66
N LEU A 959 -4.49 -8.59 -23.31
CA LEU A 959 -3.08 -8.82 -23.01
C LEU A 959 -2.84 -8.47 -21.54
N GLY A 960 -3.10 -9.45 -20.68
CA GLY A 960 -3.14 -9.28 -19.23
C GLY A 960 -4.43 -8.61 -18.80
N THR A 961 -4.33 -7.48 -18.10
CA THR A 961 -5.49 -6.81 -17.53
C THR A 961 -6.18 -5.83 -18.48
N ARG A 962 -5.64 -5.59 -19.68
CA ARG A 962 -6.11 -4.57 -20.64
C ARG A 962 -6.29 -5.17 -22.03
N SER A 963 -7.20 -4.62 -22.82
CA SER A 963 -7.24 -4.91 -24.26
C SER A 963 -6.05 -4.29 -24.99
N ALA A 964 -5.77 -4.75 -26.21
CA ALA A 964 -4.75 -4.15 -27.07
C ALA A 964 -4.95 -2.64 -27.29
N LEU A 965 -6.20 -2.20 -27.52
CA LEU A 965 -6.52 -0.78 -27.66
C LEU A 965 -6.32 -0.01 -26.34
N GLU A 966 -6.69 -0.58 -25.20
CA GLU A 966 -6.48 0.05 -23.88
C GLU A 966 -4.99 0.22 -23.54
N TRP A 967 -4.12 -0.66 -24.06
CA TRP A 967 -2.66 -0.48 -23.96
C TRP A 967 -2.20 0.75 -24.74
N VAL A 968 -2.63 0.90 -25.99
CA VAL A 968 -2.30 2.06 -26.82
C VAL A 968 -2.74 3.37 -26.13
N VAL A 969 -3.97 3.41 -25.63
CA VAL A 969 -4.53 4.58 -24.93
C VAL A 969 -3.73 4.95 -23.67
N ASP A 970 -3.20 3.96 -22.95
CA ASP A 970 -2.44 4.19 -21.71
C ASP A 970 -1.00 4.65 -21.93
N GLN A 971 -0.39 4.14 -23.00
CA GLN A 971 1.03 4.30 -23.27
C GLN A 971 1.31 5.51 -24.16
N TYR A 972 0.53 5.71 -25.22
CA TYR A 972 0.66 6.85 -26.12
C TYR A 972 0.03 8.09 -25.49
N ARG A 973 0.74 8.68 -24.53
CA ARG A 973 0.42 9.96 -23.90
C ARG A 973 1.71 10.67 -23.50
N VAL A 974 1.68 12.00 -23.45
CA VAL A 974 2.79 12.78 -22.90
C VAL A 974 2.89 12.48 -21.40
N LYS A 975 4.09 12.09 -20.96
CA LYS A 975 4.41 11.88 -19.54
C LYS A 975 5.68 12.65 -19.19
N VAL A 976 5.70 13.29 -18.03
CA VAL A 976 6.92 13.81 -17.43
C VAL A 976 7.19 12.97 -16.19
N ASP A 977 8.37 12.36 -16.14
CA ASP A 977 8.81 11.66 -14.94
C ASP A 977 9.04 12.71 -13.84
N LYS A 978 8.31 12.61 -12.72
CA LYS A 978 8.31 13.64 -11.67
C LYS A 978 9.69 13.84 -11.05
N ARG A 979 10.47 12.76 -10.97
CA ARG A 979 11.76 12.68 -10.28
C ARG A 979 12.88 13.28 -11.13
N SER A 980 13.05 12.78 -12.35
CA SER A 980 14.08 13.25 -13.29
C SER A 980 13.69 14.51 -14.07
N GLY A 981 12.41 14.84 -14.16
CA GLY A 981 11.89 15.89 -15.03
C GLY A 981 11.94 15.54 -16.53
N ILE A 982 12.28 14.28 -16.89
CA ILE A 982 12.39 13.87 -18.30
C ILE A 982 11.00 13.74 -18.91
N LYS A 983 10.76 14.47 -20.01
CA LYS A 983 9.57 14.33 -20.86
C LYS A 983 9.72 13.11 -21.77
N ASN A 984 8.70 12.25 -21.79
CA ASN A 984 8.52 11.20 -22.77
C ASN A 984 7.29 11.54 -23.62
N ASP A 985 7.54 11.85 -24.88
CA ASP A 985 6.56 12.39 -25.82
C ASP A 985 6.40 11.44 -27.01
N PRO A 986 5.21 10.81 -27.19
CA PRO A 986 4.99 9.84 -28.26
C PRO A 986 4.78 10.47 -29.65
N ASN A 987 4.59 11.79 -29.73
CA ASN A 987 4.28 12.48 -30.97
C ASN A 987 5.48 12.50 -31.91
N ARG A 988 5.21 12.39 -33.21
CA ARG A 988 6.22 12.29 -34.28
C ARG A 988 6.04 13.44 -35.26
N GLU A 989 7.01 14.34 -35.31
CA GLU A 989 6.97 15.49 -36.23
C GLU A 989 7.02 15.06 -37.70
N ASP A 990 7.75 13.98 -38.00
CA ASP A 990 7.92 13.40 -39.32
C ASP A 990 6.71 12.55 -39.77
N GLU A 991 5.96 11.98 -38.81
CA GLU A 991 4.76 11.19 -39.06
C GLU A 991 3.61 11.59 -38.11
N PRO A 992 3.01 12.80 -38.25
CA PRO A 992 2.06 13.34 -37.27
C PRO A 992 0.84 12.43 -37.06
N ARG A 993 0.44 11.68 -38.09
CA ARG A 993 -0.72 10.78 -38.06
C ARG A 993 -0.42 9.38 -37.53
N TYR A 994 0.82 9.09 -37.14
CA TYR A 994 1.24 7.76 -36.70
C TYR A 994 0.31 7.17 -35.62
N ILE A 995 0.00 7.93 -34.56
CA ILE A 995 -0.76 7.41 -33.41
C ILE A 995 -2.22 7.15 -33.78
N VAL A 996 -2.88 8.08 -34.48
CA VAL A 996 -4.27 7.89 -34.94
C VAL A 996 -4.40 6.72 -35.90
N ASP A 997 -3.41 6.54 -36.79
CA ASP A 997 -3.39 5.44 -37.73
C ASP A 997 -3.11 4.11 -37.01
N LEU A 998 -2.21 4.10 -36.03
CA LEU A 998 -1.93 2.96 -35.16
C LEU A 998 -3.19 2.47 -34.43
N ILE A 999 -4.02 3.38 -33.92
CA ILE A 999 -5.31 3.02 -33.29
C ILE A 999 -6.18 2.21 -34.25
N GLY A 1000 -6.33 2.69 -35.50
CA GLY A 1000 -7.07 1.97 -36.53
C GLY A 1000 -6.49 0.59 -36.84
N ARG A 1001 -5.16 0.45 -36.85
CA ARG A 1001 -4.47 -0.85 -37.06
C ARG A 1001 -4.69 -1.81 -35.89
N VAL A 1002 -4.56 -1.32 -34.66
CA VAL A 1002 -4.75 -2.13 -33.45
C VAL A 1002 -6.20 -2.59 -33.30
N ILE A 1003 -7.18 -1.79 -33.75
CA ILE A 1003 -8.57 -2.24 -33.85
C ILE A 1003 -8.70 -3.41 -34.82
N THR A 1004 -8.18 -3.30 -36.04
CA THR A 1004 -8.20 -4.41 -37.02
C THR A 1004 -7.56 -5.67 -36.46
N ILE A 1005 -6.41 -5.53 -35.78
CA ILE A 1005 -5.70 -6.66 -35.19
C ILE A 1005 -6.51 -7.30 -34.09
N SER A 1006 -7.09 -6.50 -33.20
CA SER A 1006 -7.93 -7.03 -32.11
C SER A 1006 -9.09 -7.86 -32.66
N LEU A 1007 -9.78 -7.35 -33.68
CA LEU A 1007 -10.90 -8.06 -34.31
C LEU A 1007 -10.45 -9.37 -34.97
N LYS A 1008 -9.39 -9.33 -35.79
CA LYS A 1008 -8.85 -10.52 -36.45
C LYS A 1008 -8.33 -11.56 -35.46
N THR A 1009 -7.67 -11.12 -34.40
CA THR A 1009 -7.17 -12.02 -33.35
C THR A 1009 -8.33 -12.69 -32.63
N VAL A 1010 -9.40 -11.97 -32.29
CA VAL A 1010 -10.62 -12.57 -31.69
C VAL A 1010 -11.23 -13.60 -32.64
N GLU A 1011 -11.40 -13.27 -33.92
CA GLU A 1011 -11.94 -14.18 -34.94
C GLU A 1011 -11.10 -15.48 -35.05
N ILE A 1012 -9.77 -15.36 -35.07
CA ILE A 1012 -8.88 -16.53 -35.13
C ILE A 1012 -8.99 -17.36 -33.84
N ILE A 1013 -9.07 -16.72 -32.67
CA ILE A 1013 -9.18 -17.43 -31.39
C ILE A 1013 -10.51 -18.19 -31.28
N GLU A 1014 -11.61 -17.58 -31.72
CA GLU A 1014 -12.94 -18.21 -31.72
C GLU A 1014 -13.06 -19.35 -32.73
N SER A 1015 -12.21 -19.38 -33.76
CA SER A 1015 -12.14 -20.44 -34.77
C SER A 1015 -11.08 -21.50 -34.49
N LEU A 1016 -10.36 -21.43 -33.35
CA LEU A 1016 -9.42 -22.48 -32.96
C LEU A 1016 -10.15 -23.84 -32.80
N PRO A 1017 -9.48 -24.96 -33.14
CA PRO A 1017 -10.02 -26.29 -32.88
C PRO A 1017 -10.27 -26.50 -31.38
N LYS A 1018 -11.17 -27.43 -31.05
CA LYS A 1018 -11.43 -27.79 -29.65
C LYS A 1018 -10.19 -28.42 -29.00
N LEU A 1019 -10.03 -28.15 -27.70
CA LEU A 1019 -8.92 -28.66 -26.88
C LEU A 1019 -9.19 -30.07 -26.35
#